data_AF-V2XC92-F1
#
_entry.id   AF-V2XC92-F1
#
_cell.length_a   1.000
_cell.length_b   1.000
_cell.length_c   1.000
_cell.angle_alpha   90.00
_cell.angle_beta   90.00
_cell.angle_gamma   90.00
#
_symmetry.space_group_name_H-M   'P 1'
#
loop_
_entity.id
_entity.type
_entity.pdbx_description
1 polymer ?
#
loop_
_entity_poly.entity_id
_entity_poly.type
_entity_poly.pdbx_seq_one_letter_code
_entity_poly.pdbx_strand_id
1 'polypeptide(L)'
;MIQTVIAQWAAVESVNTFLENAATRFNTPRKAITILRSQLRRPPSDVDISNPSDEVYTALQALGCLACYVTPAHPLAIRTRNHRDASQTASSIESNWSSCVGLWVLFFIDKFLLAETEPSTQYGQELLDVIAYMIPLLFMYPALCSDNVQAVEQLKSISHEFPNIATRAMLMLVEKYHFTWNSWCSSVGSVQLYGISGSESFTAAMLEAAFTYGHNVSLIYVRHIHRECQRAHTTSEIMDFAGMRCLMLSFTTCIHPDSPLYIPFILNGGVRKLTDLLTTVIRRRKSIRHIQSTTSSNFEDPYVVAALAASQLGMTFSRSPRSVCDALEGGLISAIFKANRFYDYEKFGSYLSNSHHGEMLSESFKNILERIAMFLVYPSVLHRFLNAAEKMTREGLEEALAVKSQPLFKTWRGYVEIAHDAHRVYRRMKTKGTSRCGYGKCPMHVKGQLGRNPEVIRYFRCTACKSITYCSRECAKNCWKESHKEQCQRLIEDSKTERGHPAHVDTIFHNELRRTFIRRHKEQIYGALTRFFQQNTSGFWEIIGIPRAVIVLDFCRPAFLSIEAMSVMNLEQLLKDKRLQNFSERVDFLRKVDKAALRENKVIVMTFVPTVGSGYGEDTSWPGSVDVIPASSSLTSNADDDSEYSDSHLSDFEGSEERATNERTMQTEEVD
;
A
#
# COMPACT_ATOMS: atom_id res chain seq x y z
N MET A 1 23.64 -2.12 16.12
CA MET A 1 22.36 -1.95 16.87
C MET A 1 22.61 -1.64 18.34
N ILE A 2 23.29 -2.48 19.13
CA ILE A 2 23.63 -2.14 20.54
C ILE A 2 24.50 -0.86 20.61
N GLN A 3 25.52 -0.74 19.75
CA GLN A 3 26.32 0.49 19.63
C GLN A 3 25.49 1.72 19.23
N THR A 4 24.46 1.54 18.41
CA THR A 4 23.54 2.62 18.00
C THR A 4 22.71 3.10 19.18
N VAL A 5 22.18 2.18 20.00
CA VAL A 5 21.44 2.53 21.22
C VAL A 5 22.35 3.29 22.19
N ILE A 6 23.57 2.81 22.44
CA ILE A 6 24.52 3.48 23.34
C ILE A 6 24.83 4.91 22.85
N ALA A 7 25.05 5.09 21.54
CA ALA A 7 25.27 6.42 20.96
C ALA A 7 24.06 7.35 21.13
N GLN A 8 22.83 6.84 20.97
CA GLN A 8 21.61 7.63 21.19
C GLN A 8 21.45 8.09 22.64
N TRP A 9 21.77 7.22 23.61
CA TRP A 9 21.74 7.61 25.03
C TRP A 9 22.75 8.70 25.36
N ALA A 10 23.98 8.58 24.85
CA ALA A 10 25.01 9.61 25.01
C ALA A 10 24.60 10.96 24.39
N ALA A 11 23.97 10.93 23.20
CA ALA A 11 23.43 12.12 22.56
C ALA A 11 22.35 12.80 23.42
N VAL A 12 21.41 12.03 23.98
CA VAL A 12 20.35 12.57 24.85
C VAL A 12 20.94 13.21 26.11
N GLU A 13 21.95 12.61 26.73
CA GLU A 13 22.63 13.18 27.90
C GLU A 13 23.37 14.49 27.56
N SER A 14 24.05 14.53 26.41
CA SER A 14 24.69 15.75 25.91
C SER A 14 23.68 16.88 25.69
N VAL A 15 22.55 16.57 25.02
CA VAL A 15 21.46 17.54 24.80
C VAL A 15 20.91 18.08 26.12
N ASN A 16 20.64 17.21 27.09
CA ASN A 16 20.14 17.63 28.40
C ASN A 16 21.14 18.56 29.11
N THR A 17 22.42 18.21 29.10
CA THR A 17 23.49 19.02 29.70
C THR A 17 23.58 20.40 29.04
N PHE A 18 23.50 20.44 27.71
CA PHE A 18 23.48 21.69 26.96
C PHE A 18 22.29 22.58 27.37
N LEU A 19 21.08 22.01 27.45
CA LEU A 19 19.86 22.75 27.77
C LEU A 19 19.86 23.24 29.23
N GLU A 20 20.42 22.48 30.17
CA GLU A 20 20.59 22.93 31.55
C GLU A 20 21.52 24.14 31.65
N ASN A 21 22.66 24.12 30.94
CA ASN A 21 23.57 25.25 30.85
C ASN A 21 22.95 26.46 30.12
N ALA A 22 22.10 26.22 29.12
CA ALA A 22 21.36 27.28 28.46
C ALA A 22 20.38 27.95 29.43
N ALA A 23 19.67 27.18 30.27
CA ALA A 23 18.69 27.70 31.21
C ALA A 23 19.29 28.54 32.34
N THR A 24 20.56 28.31 32.72
CA THR A 24 21.24 29.20 33.67
C THR A 24 21.48 30.59 33.07
N ARG A 25 21.70 30.67 31.76
CA ARG A 25 21.93 31.92 31.02
C ARG A 25 20.61 32.61 30.63
N PHE A 26 19.62 31.85 30.18
CA PHE A 26 18.35 32.34 29.66
C PHE A 26 17.16 31.88 30.49
N ASN A 27 17.13 32.28 31.76
CA ASN A 27 16.12 31.82 32.72
C ASN A 27 14.67 32.28 32.44
N THR A 28 14.43 33.13 31.43
CA THR A 28 13.09 33.60 31.03
C THR A 28 12.98 33.73 29.51
N PRO A 29 11.79 33.51 28.91
CA PRO A 29 11.57 33.69 27.46
C PRO A 29 11.96 35.09 26.96
N ARG A 30 11.65 36.13 27.75
CA ARG A 30 11.95 37.53 27.43
C ARG A 30 13.45 37.77 27.23
N LYS A 31 14.31 37.18 28.08
CA LYS A 31 15.76 37.31 27.94
C LYS A 31 16.27 36.65 26.68
N ALA A 32 15.82 35.43 26.38
CA ALA A 32 16.18 34.71 25.15
C ALA A 32 15.82 35.53 23.90
N ILE A 33 14.58 36.04 23.83
CA ILE A 33 14.12 36.86 22.71
C ILE A 33 14.90 38.17 22.59
N THR A 34 15.19 38.84 23.72
CA THR A 34 15.95 40.10 23.71
C THR A 34 17.33 39.92 23.10
N ILE A 35 17.98 38.78 23.39
CA ILE A 35 19.31 38.44 22.88
C ILE A 35 19.27 38.15 21.38
N LEU A 36 18.34 37.30 20.94
CA LEU A 36 18.15 36.99 19.52
C LEU A 36 17.84 38.25 18.70
N ARG A 37 16.96 39.12 19.22
CA ARG A 37 16.52 40.33 18.52
C ARG A 37 17.55 41.45 18.53
N SER A 38 18.17 41.73 19.67
CA SER A 38 18.91 42.99 19.88
C SER A 38 20.42 42.84 19.75
N GLN A 39 20.97 41.72 20.21
CA GLN A 39 22.41 41.46 20.22
C GLN A 39 22.85 40.70 18.98
N LEU A 40 22.22 39.55 18.72
CA LEU A 40 22.60 38.68 17.59
C LEU A 40 22.01 39.15 16.26
N ARG A 41 20.77 39.68 16.28
CA ARG A 41 20.03 40.21 15.13
C ARG A 41 19.81 39.15 14.04
N ARG A 42 20.76 38.97 13.12
CA ARG A 42 20.62 38.08 11.95
C ARG A 42 21.63 36.93 12.02
N PRO A 43 21.26 35.74 11.51
CA PRO A 43 22.21 34.65 11.35
C PRO A 43 23.35 35.02 10.40
N PRO A 44 24.57 34.46 10.61
CA PRO A 44 25.68 34.66 9.69
C PRO A 44 25.36 34.02 8.33
N SER A 45 25.92 34.58 7.26
CA SER A 45 25.71 34.06 5.90
C SER A 45 26.48 32.77 5.62
N ASP A 46 27.59 32.57 6.34
CA ASP A 46 28.45 31.39 6.26
C ASP A 46 28.76 30.88 7.67
N VAL A 47 28.94 29.56 7.81
CA VAL A 47 29.18 28.91 9.10
C VAL A 47 30.02 27.66 8.95
N ASP A 48 31.05 27.53 9.78
CA ASP A 48 31.73 26.25 9.99
C ASP A 48 30.85 25.37 10.89
N ILE A 49 30.15 24.41 10.30
CA ILE A 49 29.29 23.46 11.04
C ILE A 49 30.08 22.57 12.00
N SER A 50 31.39 22.43 11.80
CA SER A 50 32.28 21.63 12.63
C SER A 50 32.80 22.45 13.81
N ASN A 51 32.97 23.77 13.66
CA ASN A 51 33.34 24.66 14.76
C ASN A 51 32.49 25.94 14.76
N PRO A 52 31.20 25.83 15.14
CA PRO A 52 30.29 26.96 15.12
C PRO A 52 30.76 28.09 16.04
N SER A 53 30.55 29.34 15.62
CA SER A 53 30.95 30.52 16.38
C SER A 53 30.14 30.66 17.69
N ASP A 54 30.69 31.43 18.63
CA ASP A 54 30.01 31.76 19.90
C ASP A 54 28.64 32.41 19.70
N GLU A 55 28.46 33.15 18.60
CA GLU A 55 27.18 33.76 18.22
C GLU A 55 26.14 32.69 17.88
N VAL A 56 26.52 31.70 17.05
CA VAL A 56 25.66 30.57 16.67
C VAL A 56 25.32 29.73 17.90
N TYR A 57 26.33 29.44 18.74
CA TYR A 57 26.12 28.71 19.99
C TYR A 57 25.17 29.45 20.94
N THR A 58 25.34 30.78 21.09
CA THR A 58 24.47 31.61 21.93
C THR A 58 23.04 31.67 21.38
N ALA A 59 22.86 31.76 20.07
CA ALA A 59 21.55 31.71 19.43
C ALA A 59 20.85 30.37 19.72
N LEU A 60 21.59 29.27 19.62
CA LEU A 60 21.08 27.93 19.88
C LEU A 60 20.66 27.76 21.33
N GLN A 61 21.44 28.25 22.29
CA GLN A 61 21.06 28.23 23.70
C GLN A 61 19.76 29.02 23.96
N ALA A 62 19.62 30.21 23.37
CA ALA A 62 18.42 31.03 23.52
C ALA A 62 17.18 30.33 22.93
N LEU A 63 17.30 29.74 21.74
CA LEU A 63 16.22 28.97 21.11
C LEU A 63 15.91 27.68 21.87
N GLY A 64 16.91 26.96 22.36
CA GLY A 64 16.75 25.74 23.16
C GLY A 64 15.93 26.01 24.43
N CYS A 65 16.17 27.13 25.12
CA CYS A 65 15.34 27.52 26.25
C CYS A 65 13.89 27.82 25.86
N LEU A 66 13.66 28.54 24.76
CA LEU A 66 12.30 28.79 24.25
C LEU A 66 11.57 27.48 23.91
N ALA A 67 12.28 26.55 23.27
CA ALA A 67 11.79 25.21 22.92
C ALA A 67 11.36 24.40 24.15
N CYS A 68 12.17 24.43 25.21
CA CYS A 68 11.82 23.78 26.47
C CYS A 68 10.63 24.46 27.15
N TYR A 69 10.60 25.80 27.22
CA TYR A 69 9.57 26.55 27.96
C TYR A 69 8.20 26.52 27.28
N VAL A 70 8.16 26.39 25.95
CA VAL A 70 6.91 26.20 25.21
C VAL A 70 6.38 24.76 25.33
N THR A 71 7.13 23.84 25.93
CA THR A 71 6.70 22.45 26.13
C THR A 71 6.41 22.21 27.62
N PRO A 72 5.15 22.29 28.09
CA PRO A 72 4.84 22.26 29.54
C PRO A 72 5.33 21.00 30.26
N ALA A 73 5.34 19.87 29.55
CA ALA A 73 5.78 18.58 30.06
C ALA A 73 7.30 18.42 30.10
N HIS A 74 8.08 19.36 29.54
CA HIS A 74 9.52 19.25 29.48
C HIS A 74 10.14 19.38 30.89
N PRO A 75 11.03 18.46 31.32
CA PRO A 75 11.60 18.46 32.68
C PRO A 75 12.22 19.81 33.09
N LEU A 76 12.93 20.45 32.15
CA LEU A 76 13.53 21.77 32.39
C LEU A 76 12.50 22.88 32.66
N ALA A 77 11.36 22.88 31.96
CA ALA A 77 10.29 23.87 32.18
C ALA A 77 9.60 23.66 33.54
N ILE A 78 9.49 22.41 33.97
CA ILE A 78 8.98 22.05 35.30
C ILE A 78 9.96 22.55 36.38
N ARG A 79 11.25 22.20 36.26
CA ARG A 79 12.30 22.56 37.23
C ARG A 79 12.47 24.07 37.38
N THR A 80 12.42 24.81 36.27
CA THR A 80 12.55 26.27 36.26
C THR A 80 11.25 27.01 36.58
N ARG A 81 10.13 26.29 36.78
CA ARG A 81 8.77 26.82 36.99
C ARG A 81 8.19 27.61 35.80
N ASN A 82 8.88 27.65 34.66
CA ASN A 82 8.42 28.30 33.43
C ASN A 82 7.30 27.54 32.70
N HIS A 83 7.01 26.27 33.06
CA HIS A 83 5.89 25.51 32.50
C HIS A 83 4.52 26.20 32.68
N ARG A 84 4.37 27.06 33.69
CA ARG A 84 3.14 27.83 33.94
C ARG A 84 2.91 28.94 32.91
N ASP A 85 3.96 29.33 32.21
CA ASP A 85 3.97 30.43 31.23
C ASP A 85 4.08 29.92 29.79
N ALA A 86 3.75 28.65 29.53
CA ALA A 86 3.95 28.04 28.21
C ALA A 86 3.14 28.76 27.11
N SER A 87 1.89 29.14 27.37
CA SER A 87 1.08 29.94 26.43
C SER A 87 1.64 31.36 26.22
N GLN A 88 2.23 31.96 27.26
CA GLN A 88 2.90 33.26 27.12
C GLN A 88 4.20 33.13 26.30
N THR A 89 4.93 32.03 26.49
CA THR A 89 6.11 31.69 25.68
C THR A 89 5.71 31.46 24.23
N ALA A 90 4.63 30.73 23.96
CA ALA A 90 4.08 30.53 22.61
C ALA A 90 3.71 31.86 21.95
N SER A 91 2.96 32.73 22.66
CA SER A 91 2.61 34.07 22.18
C SER A 91 3.85 34.93 21.89
N SER A 92 4.89 34.76 22.70
CA SER A 92 6.17 35.44 22.51
C SER A 92 6.93 34.90 21.30
N ILE A 93 6.93 33.59 21.05
CA ILE A 93 7.51 32.97 19.85
C ILE A 93 6.77 33.48 18.61
N GLU A 94 5.44 33.40 18.61
CA GLU A 94 4.56 33.85 17.52
C GLU A 94 4.84 35.30 17.13
N SER A 95 4.80 36.22 18.11
CA SER A 95 5.03 37.66 17.89
C SER A 95 6.46 38.00 17.43
N ASN A 96 7.40 37.07 17.57
CA ASN A 96 8.81 37.26 17.24
C ASN A 96 9.29 36.39 16.07
N TRP A 97 8.42 35.56 15.49
CA TRP A 97 8.80 34.58 14.47
C TRP A 97 9.50 35.22 13.28
N SER A 98 8.82 36.14 12.58
CA SER A 98 9.39 36.82 11.41
C SER A 98 10.58 37.73 11.76
N SER A 99 10.64 38.23 13.00
CA SER A 99 11.63 39.23 13.39
C SER A 99 12.98 38.64 13.78
N CYS A 100 13.01 37.45 14.41
CA CYS A 100 14.25 36.82 14.85
C CYS A 100 14.17 35.30 14.99
N VAL A 101 13.10 34.75 15.58
CA VAL A 101 13.05 33.31 15.89
C VAL A 101 13.07 32.46 14.62
N GLY A 102 12.20 32.75 13.66
CA GLY A 102 12.10 32.03 12.40
C GLY A 102 13.38 32.14 11.56
N LEU A 103 14.05 33.30 11.57
CA LEU A 103 15.32 33.49 10.85
C LEU A 103 16.40 32.53 11.34
N TRP A 104 16.58 32.42 12.66
CA TRP A 104 17.55 31.52 13.26
C TRP A 104 17.14 30.05 13.10
N VAL A 105 15.85 29.72 13.24
CA VAL A 105 15.36 28.36 13.03
C VAL A 105 15.61 27.90 11.59
N LEU A 106 15.25 28.71 10.58
CA LEU A 106 15.50 28.38 9.17
C LEU A 106 17.00 28.28 8.88
N PHE A 107 17.82 29.15 9.46
CA PHE A 107 19.28 29.05 9.37
C PHE A 107 19.81 27.71 9.91
N PHE A 108 19.35 27.26 11.09
CA PHE A 108 19.78 25.98 11.64
C PHE A 108 19.33 24.79 10.79
N ILE A 109 18.13 24.85 10.20
CA ILE A 109 17.69 23.77 9.32
C ILE A 109 18.53 23.75 8.03
N ASP A 110 18.67 24.89 7.36
CA ASP A 110 19.39 24.98 6.08
C ASP A 110 20.88 24.66 6.25
N LYS A 111 21.55 25.31 7.21
CA LYS A 111 23.01 25.25 7.35
C LYS A 111 23.53 24.06 8.14
N PHE A 112 22.72 23.46 9.01
CA PHE A 112 23.18 22.31 9.82
C PHE A 112 22.47 21.03 9.45
N LEU A 113 21.14 20.98 9.49
CA LEU A 113 20.40 19.73 9.22
C LEU A 113 20.45 19.35 7.73
N LEU A 114 20.35 20.33 6.83
CA LEU A 114 20.35 20.11 5.38
C LEU A 114 21.73 20.35 4.74
N ALA A 115 22.78 20.45 5.55
CA ALA A 115 24.16 20.57 5.07
C ALA A 115 24.54 19.36 4.21
N GLU A 116 25.29 19.60 3.12
CA GLU A 116 25.79 18.54 2.24
C GLU A 116 26.84 17.65 2.92
N THR A 117 27.55 18.21 3.91
CA THR A 117 28.61 17.54 4.66
C THR A 117 28.22 17.36 6.13
N GLU A 118 28.64 16.26 6.74
CA GLU A 118 28.50 16.07 8.19
C GLU A 118 29.60 16.83 8.96
N PRO A 119 29.36 17.28 10.20
CA PRO A 119 30.38 17.90 11.02
C PRO A 119 31.57 16.97 11.24
N SER A 120 32.80 17.49 11.08
CA SER A 120 34.01 16.68 11.24
C SER A 120 34.51 16.58 12.68
N THR A 121 33.93 17.35 13.61
CA THR A 121 34.30 17.35 15.03
C THR A 121 33.15 16.82 15.89
N GLN A 122 33.51 16.29 17.07
CA GLN A 122 32.53 15.89 18.07
C GLN A 122 31.66 17.06 18.52
N TYR A 123 32.25 18.25 18.68
CA TYR A 123 31.52 19.46 19.08
C TYR A 123 30.44 19.84 18.07
N GLY A 124 30.75 19.83 16.78
CA GLY A 124 29.76 20.07 15.73
C GLY A 124 28.66 19.01 15.68
N GLN A 125 29.01 17.74 15.92
CA GLN A 125 28.03 16.65 15.99
C GLN A 125 27.07 16.80 17.19
N GLU A 126 27.59 17.12 18.38
CA GLU A 126 26.77 17.38 19.56
C GLU A 126 25.83 18.56 19.32
N LEU A 127 26.30 19.61 18.63
CA LEU A 127 25.47 20.75 18.29
C LEU A 127 24.36 20.38 17.30
N LEU A 128 24.65 19.52 16.31
CA LEU A 128 23.67 18.99 15.37
C LEU A 128 22.57 18.19 16.09
N ASP A 129 22.94 17.36 17.06
CA ASP A 129 21.99 16.58 17.87
C ASP A 129 21.06 17.50 18.69
N VAL A 130 21.61 18.57 19.27
CA VAL A 130 20.84 19.62 19.97
C VAL A 130 19.87 20.32 19.02
N ILE A 131 20.34 20.73 17.83
CA ILE A 131 19.51 21.37 16.79
C ILE A 131 18.35 20.45 16.40
N ALA A 132 18.65 19.19 16.11
CA ALA A 132 17.67 18.17 15.73
C ALA A 132 16.68 17.87 16.86
N TYR A 133 17.04 18.09 18.13
CA TYR A 133 16.14 17.93 19.27
C TYR A 133 15.23 19.13 19.50
N MET A 134 15.77 20.35 19.44
CA MET A 134 15.03 21.54 19.88
C MET A 134 14.02 22.07 18.83
N ILE A 135 14.33 21.97 17.54
CA ILE A 135 13.48 22.54 16.48
C ILE A 135 12.06 21.94 16.46
N PRO A 136 11.86 20.61 16.54
CA PRO A 136 10.51 20.07 16.54
C PRO A 136 9.71 20.52 17.77
N LEU A 137 10.36 20.80 18.91
CA LEU A 137 9.68 21.36 20.09
C LEU A 137 9.21 22.80 19.84
N LEU A 138 10.00 23.62 19.13
CA LEU A 138 9.58 24.96 18.75
C LEU A 138 8.36 24.93 17.83
N PHE A 139 8.30 23.98 16.88
CA PHE A 139 7.17 23.84 15.96
C PHE A 139 5.84 23.52 16.64
N MET A 140 5.87 23.08 17.90
CA MET A 140 4.65 22.80 18.67
C MET A 140 4.02 24.06 19.31
N TYR A 141 4.65 25.24 19.22
CA TYR A 141 4.09 26.47 19.79
C TYR A 141 2.65 26.79 19.35
N PRO A 142 2.22 26.57 18.09
CA PRO A 142 0.88 26.93 17.66
C PRO A 142 -0.21 26.19 18.45
N ALA A 143 0.08 24.98 18.94
CA ALA A 143 -0.85 24.19 19.74
C ALA A 143 -1.18 24.83 21.10
N LEU A 144 -0.41 25.84 21.53
CA LEU A 144 -0.59 26.57 22.79
C LEU A 144 -1.06 28.02 22.59
N CYS A 145 -1.22 28.46 21.34
CA CYS A 145 -1.84 29.74 21.01
C CYS A 145 -3.37 29.67 21.21
N SER A 146 -3.99 30.82 21.46
CA SER A 146 -5.45 30.91 21.64
C SER A 146 -6.23 30.53 20.38
N ASP A 147 -5.67 30.84 19.21
CA ASP A 147 -6.15 30.39 17.90
C ASP A 147 -5.03 29.60 17.22
N ASN A 148 -5.04 28.29 17.42
CA ASN A 148 -4.03 27.38 16.88
C ASN A 148 -4.08 27.28 15.35
N VAL A 149 -5.27 27.37 14.75
CA VAL A 149 -5.45 27.36 13.28
C VAL A 149 -4.76 28.57 12.68
N GLN A 150 -5.05 29.76 13.22
CA GLN A 150 -4.47 31.00 12.74
C GLN A 150 -2.96 31.01 12.92
N ALA A 151 -2.45 30.55 14.07
CA ALA A 151 -1.01 30.50 14.33
C ALA A 151 -0.26 29.59 13.34
N VAL A 152 -0.85 28.44 12.97
CA VAL A 152 -0.28 27.54 11.95
C VAL A 152 -0.29 28.19 10.55
N GLU A 153 -1.40 28.82 10.16
CA GLU A 153 -1.50 29.48 8.85
C GLU A 153 -0.57 30.71 8.75
N GLN A 154 -0.39 31.44 9.86
CA GLN A 154 0.62 32.50 9.94
C GLN A 154 2.03 31.93 9.78
N LEU A 155 2.36 30.84 10.47
CA LEU A 155 3.66 30.17 10.33
C LEU A 155 3.96 29.77 8.88
N LYS A 156 2.96 29.20 8.18
CA LYS A 156 3.07 28.81 6.76
C LYS A 156 3.18 30.02 5.82
N SER A 157 2.43 31.10 6.08
CA SER A 157 2.38 32.28 5.19
C SER A 157 3.58 33.20 5.35
N ILE A 158 4.15 33.31 6.55
CA ILE A 158 5.32 34.15 6.83
C ILE A 158 6.60 33.59 6.20
N SER A 159 6.65 32.27 5.97
CA SER A 159 7.79 31.61 5.34
C SER A 159 7.31 30.58 4.31
N HIS A 160 7.20 31.01 3.06
CA HIS A 160 6.76 30.15 1.96
C HIS A 160 7.66 28.91 1.77
N GLU A 161 8.93 28.98 2.15
CA GLU A 161 9.88 27.86 2.06
C GLU A 161 9.79 26.91 3.27
N PHE A 162 9.16 27.35 4.37
CA PHE A 162 9.12 26.58 5.62
C PHE A 162 8.58 25.16 5.44
N PRO A 163 7.46 24.93 4.73
CA PRO A 163 6.95 23.58 4.55
C PRO A 163 7.99 22.65 3.90
N ASN A 164 8.61 23.11 2.81
CA ASN A 164 9.60 22.33 2.07
C ASN A 164 10.85 22.04 2.90
N ILE A 165 11.40 23.06 3.58
CA ILE A 165 12.60 22.93 4.41
C ILE A 165 12.35 21.99 5.60
N ALA A 166 11.21 22.13 6.28
CA ALA A 166 10.84 21.28 7.41
C ALA A 166 10.61 19.81 6.99
N THR A 167 9.93 19.59 5.86
CA THR A 167 9.72 18.25 5.30
C THR A 167 11.04 17.59 4.91
N ARG A 168 11.96 18.31 4.25
CA ARG A 168 13.30 17.80 3.91
C ARG A 168 14.09 17.41 5.15
N ALA A 169 14.07 18.25 6.19
CA ALA A 169 14.77 17.96 7.44
C ALA A 169 14.20 16.73 8.14
N MET A 170 12.87 16.59 8.19
CA MET A 170 12.20 15.38 8.69
C MET A 170 12.64 14.14 7.90
N LEU A 171 12.61 14.19 6.56
CA LEU A 171 13.02 13.07 5.70
C LEU A 171 14.47 12.66 5.96
N MET A 172 15.39 13.62 6.06
CA MET A 172 16.79 13.38 6.37
C MET A 172 16.96 12.66 7.71
N LEU A 173 16.28 13.14 8.76
CA LEU A 173 16.37 12.53 10.10
C LEU A 173 15.74 11.13 10.15
N VAL A 174 14.64 10.91 9.45
CA VAL A 174 14.00 9.58 9.29
C VAL A 174 14.93 8.63 8.53
N GLU A 175 15.59 9.11 7.48
CA GLU A 175 16.56 8.34 6.69
C GLU A 175 17.81 7.96 7.49
N LYS A 176 18.35 8.90 8.27
CA LYS A 176 19.49 8.65 9.18
C LYS A 176 19.09 7.88 10.44
N TYR A 177 17.80 7.68 10.69
CA TYR A 177 17.28 7.04 11.90
C TYR A 177 17.75 7.77 13.18
N HIS A 178 17.78 9.10 13.11
CA HIS A 178 18.19 9.96 14.21
C HIS A 178 17.18 9.85 15.37
N PHE A 179 17.63 9.88 16.64
CA PHE A 179 16.76 9.60 17.79
C PHE A 179 15.57 10.56 17.96
N THR A 180 15.58 11.69 17.27
CA THR A 180 14.51 12.71 17.27
C THR A 180 13.50 12.55 16.12
N TRP A 181 13.62 11.52 15.28
CA TRP A 181 12.77 11.32 14.10
C TRP A 181 11.27 11.37 14.44
N ASN A 182 10.89 10.83 15.59
CA ASN A 182 9.51 10.77 16.09
C ASN A 182 8.95 12.17 16.40
N SER A 183 9.74 13.00 17.10
CA SER A 183 9.39 14.40 17.38
C SER A 183 9.25 15.18 16.09
N TRP A 184 10.13 14.96 15.12
CA TRP A 184 10.00 15.59 13.80
C TRP A 184 8.75 15.16 13.05
N CYS A 185 8.44 13.87 12.99
CA CYS A 185 7.21 13.40 12.34
C CYS A 185 5.97 13.98 13.02
N SER A 186 5.96 14.05 14.36
CA SER A 186 4.85 14.62 15.12
C SER A 186 4.68 16.12 14.86
N SER A 187 5.76 16.90 14.97
CA SER A 187 5.71 18.35 14.83
C SER A 187 5.50 18.83 13.41
N VAL A 188 6.13 18.16 12.43
CA VAL A 188 5.89 18.48 11.01
C VAL A 188 4.47 18.08 10.63
N GLY A 189 4.00 16.91 11.06
CA GLY A 189 2.61 16.49 10.87
C GLY A 189 1.61 17.46 11.51
N SER A 190 1.86 17.92 12.74
CA SER A 190 0.95 18.83 13.45
C SER A 190 0.86 20.22 12.84
N VAL A 191 1.92 20.70 12.19
CA VAL A 191 1.93 21.98 11.48
C VAL A 191 1.39 21.83 10.06
N GLN A 192 1.78 20.78 9.34
CA GLN A 192 1.51 20.67 7.92
C GLN A 192 0.18 20.00 7.61
N LEU A 193 -0.28 19.02 8.39
CA LEU A 193 -1.56 18.34 8.18
C LEU A 193 -2.74 19.07 8.84
N TYR A 194 -2.50 20.24 9.45
CA TYR A 194 -3.54 21.04 10.08
C TYR A 194 -4.34 21.82 9.03
N GLY A 195 -5.67 21.67 9.04
CA GLY A 195 -6.60 22.29 8.10
C GLY A 195 -6.73 21.55 6.76
N ILE A 196 -7.82 21.83 6.01
CA ILE A 196 -8.14 21.16 4.73
C ILE A 196 -7.04 21.44 3.67
N SER A 197 -6.51 22.67 3.62
CA SER A 197 -5.41 23.07 2.73
C SER A 197 -4.05 22.48 3.14
N GLY A 198 -3.89 22.02 4.38
CA GLY A 198 -2.63 21.50 4.91
C GLY A 198 -2.18 20.21 4.21
N SER A 199 -3.12 19.28 3.97
CA SER A 199 -2.83 18.01 3.31
C SER A 199 -2.25 18.18 1.90
N GLU A 200 -2.77 19.14 1.13
CA GLU A 200 -2.29 19.44 -0.22
C GLU A 200 -0.90 20.08 -0.19
N SER A 201 -0.68 21.07 0.68
CA SER A 201 0.63 21.72 0.85
C SER A 201 1.71 20.73 1.27
N PHE A 202 1.38 19.81 2.19
CA PHE A 202 2.31 18.79 2.63
C PHE A 202 2.63 17.77 1.54
N THR A 203 1.60 17.34 0.80
CA THR A 203 1.77 16.46 -0.35
C THR A 203 2.69 17.10 -1.39
N ALA A 204 2.50 18.39 -1.69
CA ALA A 204 3.37 19.14 -2.58
C ALA A 204 4.83 19.16 -2.08
N ALA A 205 5.07 19.41 -0.79
CA ALA A 205 6.40 19.40 -0.20
C ALA A 205 7.09 18.02 -0.29
N MET A 206 6.35 16.93 -0.09
CA MET A 206 6.86 15.55 -0.24
C MET A 206 7.23 15.24 -1.69
N LEU A 207 6.43 15.70 -2.66
CA LEU A 207 6.72 15.54 -4.09
C LEU A 207 7.91 16.40 -4.53
N GLU A 208 8.02 17.63 -4.03
CA GLU A 208 9.17 18.50 -4.30
C GLU A 208 10.46 17.90 -3.73
N ALA A 209 10.43 17.38 -2.50
CA ALA A 209 11.56 16.65 -1.93
C ALA A 209 12.00 15.48 -2.82
N ALA A 210 11.05 14.75 -3.42
CA ALA A 210 11.34 13.62 -4.29
C ALA A 210 11.92 14.03 -5.65
N PHE A 211 11.29 14.99 -6.34
CA PHE A 211 11.61 15.31 -7.73
C PHE A 211 12.64 16.43 -7.90
N THR A 212 12.62 17.43 -7.02
CA THR A 212 13.54 18.58 -7.09
C THR A 212 14.85 18.29 -6.36
N TYR A 213 14.77 17.66 -5.19
CA TYR A 213 15.94 17.41 -4.34
C TYR A 213 16.44 15.96 -4.39
N GLY A 214 15.78 15.10 -5.16
CA GLY A 214 16.24 13.73 -5.42
C GLY A 214 16.10 12.76 -4.23
N HIS A 215 15.34 13.10 -3.20
CA HIS A 215 15.12 12.18 -2.08
C HIS A 215 14.28 10.97 -2.52
N ASN A 216 14.73 9.76 -2.19
CA ASN A 216 13.93 8.55 -2.44
C ASN A 216 12.90 8.35 -1.32
N VAL A 217 11.88 9.22 -1.28
CA VAL A 217 10.87 9.30 -0.20
C VAL A 217 10.24 7.94 0.09
N SER A 218 9.82 7.21 -0.95
CA SER A 218 9.24 5.88 -0.77
C SER A 218 10.22 4.88 -0.16
N LEU A 219 11.49 4.90 -0.57
CA LEU A 219 12.52 4.03 0.02
C LEU A 219 12.83 4.39 1.47
N ILE A 220 12.87 5.68 1.81
CA ILE A 220 13.03 6.17 3.19
C ILE A 220 11.96 5.55 4.08
N TYR A 221 10.69 5.63 3.65
CA TYR A 221 9.57 5.07 4.39
C TYR A 221 9.69 3.56 4.60
N VAL A 222 9.94 2.82 3.51
CA VAL A 222 10.06 1.36 3.53
C VAL A 222 11.23 0.91 4.42
N ARG A 223 12.38 1.58 4.35
CA ARG A 223 13.54 1.30 5.20
C ARG A 223 13.24 1.60 6.66
N HIS A 224 12.53 2.69 6.96
CA HIS A 224 12.20 3.05 8.34
C HIS A 224 11.26 2.04 8.98
N ILE A 225 10.17 1.65 8.30
CA ILE A 225 9.28 0.57 8.76
C ILE A 225 10.09 -0.72 9.04
N HIS A 226 10.99 -1.06 8.12
CA HIS A 226 11.82 -2.25 8.27
C HIS A 226 12.71 -2.20 9.52
N ARG A 227 13.36 -1.05 9.79
CA ARG A 227 14.20 -0.84 10.97
C ARG A 227 13.39 -0.94 12.26
N GLU A 228 12.22 -0.31 12.33
CA GLU A 228 11.33 -0.40 13.50
C GLU A 228 10.87 -1.84 13.75
N CYS A 229 10.50 -2.57 12.69
CA CYS A 229 10.19 -3.98 12.81
C CYS A 229 11.39 -4.77 13.36
N GLN A 230 12.59 -4.60 12.79
CA GLN A 230 13.80 -5.29 13.25
C GLN A 230 14.14 -4.97 14.71
N ARG A 231 14.06 -3.70 15.13
CA ARG A 231 14.30 -3.28 16.51
C ARG A 231 13.35 -3.96 17.48
N ALA A 232 12.05 -4.00 17.15
CA ALA A 232 11.06 -4.76 17.92
C ALA A 232 11.33 -6.28 17.96
N HIS A 233 12.23 -6.81 17.11
CA HIS A 233 12.67 -8.20 17.15
C HIS A 233 13.87 -8.45 18.05
N THR A 234 14.81 -7.51 18.10
CA THR A 234 16.16 -7.69 18.65
C THR A 234 16.34 -7.02 20.00
N THR A 235 15.65 -5.92 20.27
CA THR A 235 15.76 -5.16 21.53
C THR A 235 14.56 -5.41 22.43
N SER A 236 14.76 -5.31 23.75
CA SER A 236 13.66 -5.27 24.74
C SER A 236 12.93 -3.92 24.75
N GLU A 237 13.40 -2.95 23.99
CA GLU A 237 12.80 -1.62 23.88
C GLU A 237 11.42 -1.68 23.22
N ILE A 238 10.54 -0.80 23.68
CA ILE A 238 9.17 -0.65 23.21
C ILE A 238 9.22 0.18 21.91
N MET A 239 8.46 -0.27 20.91
CA MET A 239 8.25 0.50 19.68
C MET A 239 7.57 1.83 20.02
N ASP A 240 8.07 2.94 19.48
CA ASP A 240 7.40 4.23 19.64
C ASP A 240 6.18 4.32 18.72
N PHE A 241 5.04 3.87 19.24
CA PHE A 241 3.78 3.83 18.48
C PHE A 241 3.26 5.23 18.14
N ALA A 242 3.47 6.23 19.00
CA ALA A 242 3.05 7.60 18.73
C ALA A 242 3.85 8.19 17.56
N GLY A 243 5.18 8.04 17.60
CA GLY A 243 6.06 8.42 16.49
C GLY A 243 5.71 7.66 15.20
N MET A 244 5.46 6.35 15.31
CA MET A 244 5.10 5.52 14.17
C MET A 244 3.76 5.94 13.55
N ARG A 245 2.76 6.28 14.36
CA ARG A 245 1.48 6.84 13.88
C ARG A 245 1.72 8.10 13.04
N CYS A 246 2.48 9.06 13.57
CA CYS A 246 2.79 10.30 12.88
C CYS A 246 3.57 10.06 11.58
N LEU A 247 4.54 9.13 11.58
CA LEU A 247 5.25 8.72 10.38
C LEU A 247 4.29 8.15 9.33
N MET A 248 3.41 7.22 9.71
CA MET A 248 2.49 6.59 8.76
C MET A 248 1.53 7.60 8.13
N LEU A 249 1.00 8.53 8.92
CA LEU A 249 0.16 9.62 8.40
C LEU A 249 0.96 10.49 7.43
N SER A 250 2.20 10.83 7.77
CA SER A 250 3.09 11.67 6.96
C SER A 250 3.44 11.04 5.61
N PHE A 251 3.45 9.71 5.50
CA PHE A 251 3.81 9.00 4.28
C PHE A 251 2.62 8.45 3.49
N THR A 252 1.39 8.90 3.78
CA THR A 252 0.18 8.47 3.06
C THR A 252 0.28 8.74 1.55
N THR A 253 0.95 9.82 1.14
CA THR A 253 1.24 10.14 -0.27
C THR A 253 2.04 9.03 -0.98
N CYS A 254 2.84 8.22 -0.27
CA CYS A 254 3.55 7.08 -0.89
C CYS A 254 2.63 5.90 -1.23
N ILE A 255 1.38 5.92 -0.77
CA ILE A 255 0.47 4.77 -0.78
C ILE A 255 -0.76 5.06 -1.64
N HIS A 256 -1.07 6.34 -1.84
CA HIS A 256 -2.17 6.76 -2.70
C HIS A 256 -1.91 6.34 -4.15
N PRO A 257 -2.81 5.57 -4.81
CA PRO A 257 -2.57 5.05 -6.15
C PRO A 257 -2.28 6.11 -7.23
N ASP A 258 -2.79 7.33 -7.05
CA ASP A 258 -2.59 8.45 -8.00
C ASP A 258 -1.33 9.26 -7.72
N SER A 259 -0.62 8.95 -6.64
CA SER A 259 0.66 9.59 -6.34
C SER A 259 1.78 8.96 -7.18
N PRO A 260 2.71 9.77 -7.71
CA PRO A 260 3.87 9.23 -8.42
C PRO A 260 4.86 8.51 -7.50
N LEU A 261 4.69 8.62 -6.16
CA LEU A 261 5.47 7.88 -5.16
C LEU A 261 4.97 6.45 -4.91
N TYR A 262 3.77 6.12 -5.41
CA TYR A 262 3.14 4.81 -5.22
C TYR A 262 3.95 3.68 -5.84
N ILE A 263 4.38 3.82 -7.10
CA ILE A 263 5.11 2.78 -7.83
C ILE A 263 6.46 2.51 -7.13
N PRO A 264 7.29 3.54 -6.84
CA PRO A 264 8.51 3.34 -6.05
C PRO A 264 8.24 2.64 -4.72
N PHE A 265 7.13 2.93 -4.04
CA PHE A 265 6.79 2.27 -2.77
C PHE A 265 6.54 0.77 -2.96
N ILE A 266 5.73 0.38 -3.95
CA ILE A 266 5.48 -1.03 -4.26
C ILE A 266 6.78 -1.74 -4.67
N LEU A 267 7.57 -1.15 -5.57
CA LEU A 267 8.82 -1.74 -6.08
C LEU A 267 9.89 -1.91 -5.02
N ASN A 268 9.96 -1.01 -4.04
CA ASN A 268 10.86 -1.13 -2.89
C ASN A 268 10.40 -2.17 -1.85
N GLY A 269 9.28 -2.86 -2.09
CA GLY A 269 8.74 -3.88 -1.18
C GLY A 269 7.92 -3.31 -0.03
N GLY A 270 7.34 -2.12 -0.19
CA GLY A 270 6.59 -1.43 0.85
C GLY A 270 5.40 -2.21 1.40
N VAL A 271 4.69 -2.94 0.53
CA VAL A 271 3.56 -3.82 0.95
C VAL A 271 4.02 -4.89 1.92
N ARG A 272 5.17 -5.52 1.63
CA ARG A 272 5.76 -6.51 2.52
C ARG A 272 6.13 -5.89 3.86
N LYS A 273 6.71 -4.69 3.88
CA LYS A 273 7.09 -4.00 5.12
C LYS A 273 5.90 -3.52 5.94
N LEU A 274 4.82 -3.06 5.31
CA LEU A 274 3.56 -2.78 6.02
C LEU A 274 2.96 -4.05 6.63
N THR A 275 3.03 -5.18 5.93
CA THR A 275 2.57 -6.47 6.47
C THR A 275 3.45 -6.93 7.64
N ASP A 276 4.77 -6.78 7.53
CA ASP A 276 5.72 -7.07 8.60
C ASP A 276 5.45 -6.19 9.84
N LEU A 277 5.11 -4.90 9.64
CA LEU A 277 4.72 -3.98 10.71
C LEU A 277 3.43 -4.43 11.39
N LEU A 278 2.36 -4.62 10.62
CA LEU A 278 1.07 -5.10 11.13
C LEU A 278 1.24 -6.40 11.94
N THR A 279 2.01 -7.34 11.38
CA THR A 279 2.36 -8.59 12.05
C THR A 279 3.15 -8.36 13.34
N THR A 280 4.11 -7.44 13.34
CA THR A 280 4.92 -7.08 14.51
C THR A 280 4.04 -6.53 15.62
N VAL A 281 3.18 -5.56 15.30
CA VAL A 281 2.28 -4.92 16.26
C VAL A 281 1.28 -5.91 16.84
N ILE A 282 0.67 -6.77 16.00
CA ILE A 282 -0.38 -7.70 16.43
C ILE A 282 0.17 -8.94 17.14
N ARG A 283 1.14 -9.63 16.52
CA ARG A 283 1.54 -10.97 16.96
C ARG A 283 2.56 -10.95 18.08
N ARG A 284 3.37 -9.90 18.20
CA ARG A 284 4.44 -9.90 19.20
C ARG A 284 3.91 -9.43 20.54
N ARG A 285 3.57 -10.42 21.37
CA ARG A 285 3.18 -10.18 22.76
C ARG A 285 4.18 -9.28 23.49
N LYS A 286 5.48 -9.36 23.19
CA LYS A 286 6.53 -8.48 23.76
C LYS A 286 6.33 -6.99 23.43
N SER A 287 5.99 -6.66 22.19
CA SER A 287 5.84 -5.27 21.72
C SER A 287 4.74 -4.50 22.46
N ILE A 288 3.70 -5.20 22.90
CA ILE A 288 2.56 -4.64 23.64
C ILE A 288 2.36 -5.32 25.01
N ARG A 289 3.40 -5.97 25.56
CA ARG A 289 3.30 -6.76 26.81
C ARG A 289 3.07 -5.88 28.04
N HIS A 290 3.70 -4.72 28.02
CA HIS A 290 3.68 -3.74 29.09
C HIS A 290 2.30 -3.07 29.23
N ILE A 291 1.51 -3.08 28.16
CA ILE A 291 0.12 -2.59 28.17
C ILE A 291 -0.77 -3.72 28.68
N GLN A 292 -1.01 -3.74 29.99
CA GLN A 292 -1.72 -4.83 30.67
C GLN A 292 -3.21 -4.88 30.31
N SER A 293 -3.87 -3.72 30.24
CA SER A 293 -5.29 -3.64 29.89
C SER A 293 -5.48 -3.18 28.45
N THR A 294 -6.31 -3.92 27.70
CA THR A 294 -6.81 -3.45 26.40
C THR A 294 -7.64 -2.19 26.55
N THR A 295 -8.26 -1.91 27.70
CA THR A 295 -9.07 -0.69 27.92
C THR A 295 -8.27 0.56 28.30
N SER A 296 -6.94 0.46 28.37
CA SER A 296 -6.11 1.62 28.73
C SER A 296 -5.93 2.56 27.53
N SER A 297 -5.83 3.87 27.79
CA SER A 297 -5.45 4.87 26.79
C SER A 297 -4.10 4.54 26.13
N ASN A 298 -3.21 3.87 26.85
CA ASN A 298 -1.92 3.42 26.32
C ASN A 298 -2.04 2.39 25.18
N PHE A 299 -3.21 1.77 24.97
CA PHE A 299 -3.46 0.86 23.84
C PHE A 299 -3.90 1.59 22.57
N GLU A 300 -4.21 2.89 22.65
CA GLU A 300 -4.70 3.69 21.52
C GLU A 300 -3.67 3.80 20.39
N ASP A 301 -2.42 4.21 20.67
CA ASP A 301 -1.41 4.35 19.63
C ASP A 301 -1.09 3.02 18.91
N PRO A 302 -0.86 1.88 19.60
CA PRO A 302 -0.73 0.58 18.93
C PRO A 302 -1.93 0.23 18.05
N TYR A 303 -3.15 0.52 18.53
CA TYR A 303 -4.37 0.27 17.77
C TYR A 303 -4.41 1.13 16.50
N VAL A 304 -4.13 2.43 16.61
CA VAL A 304 -4.12 3.35 15.47
C VAL A 304 -3.04 2.96 14.47
N VAL A 305 -1.84 2.56 14.91
CA VAL A 305 -0.79 2.05 14.01
C VAL A 305 -1.25 0.80 13.26
N ALA A 306 -1.92 -0.15 13.93
CA ALA A 306 -2.48 -1.33 13.27
C ALA A 306 -3.58 -0.97 12.26
N ALA A 307 -4.48 -0.05 12.63
CA ALA A 307 -5.57 0.42 11.76
C ALA A 307 -5.02 1.14 10.52
N LEU A 308 -4.04 2.04 10.70
CA LEU A 308 -3.37 2.71 9.59
C LEU A 308 -2.65 1.70 8.69
N ALA A 309 -1.95 0.71 9.25
CA ALA A 309 -1.28 -0.32 8.46
C ALA A 309 -2.28 -1.13 7.62
N ALA A 310 -3.42 -1.50 8.21
CA ALA A 310 -4.49 -2.21 7.51
C ALA A 310 -5.12 -1.35 6.40
N SER A 311 -5.51 -0.11 6.70
CA SER A 311 -6.07 0.83 5.73
C SER A 311 -5.12 1.07 4.55
N GLN A 312 -3.85 1.33 4.85
CA GLN A 312 -2.80 1.51 3.84
C GLN A 312 -2.59 0.26 2.99
N LEU A 313 -2.57 -0.93 3.58
CA LEU A 313 -2.54 -2.18 2.81
C LEU A 313 -3.75 -2.30 1.87
N GLY A 314 -4.95 -1.99 2.36
CA GLY A 314 -6.17 -1.95 1.55
C GLY A 314 -6.04 -1.03 0.32
N MET A 315 -5.47 0.16 0.49
CA MET A 315 -5.19 1.09 -0.63
C MET A 315 -4.23 0.49 -1.65
N THR A 316 -3.15 -0.18 -1.20
CA THR A 316 -2.15 -0.80 -2.10
C THR A 316 -2.68 -1.97 -2.92
N PHE A 317 -3.83 -2.53 -2.58
CA PHE A 317 -4.41 -3.66 -3.30
C PHE A 317 -5.19 -3.22 -4.54
N SER A 318 -5.58 -1.94 -4.64
CA SER A 318 -6.49 -1.44 -5.67
C SER A 318 -6.01 -1.68 -7.11
N ARG A 319 -4.70 -1.87 -7.34
CA ARG A 319 -4.12 -1.89 -8.69
C ARG A 319 -3.11 -3.00 -8.94
N SER A 320 -2.93 -3.97 -8.05
CA SER A 320 -1.81 -4.91 -8.18
C SER A 320 -2.04 -6.28 -7.53
N PRO A 321 -2.16 -7.37 -8.32
CA PRO A 321 -2.14 -8.72 -7.76
C PRO A 321 -0.80 -9.04 -7.10
N ARG A 322 0.28 -8.35 -7.47
CA ARG A 322 1.60 -8.48 -6.81
C ARG A 322 1.54 -7.97 -5.37
N SER A 323 0.93 -6.82 -5.11
CA SER A 323 0.74 -6.31 -3.76
C SER A 323 0.00 -7.32 -2.88
N VAL A 324 -1.08 -7.91 -3.42
CA VAL A 324 -1.82 -8.97 -2.73
C VAL A 324 -0.93 -10.18 -2.44
N CYS A 325 -0.15 -10.64 -3.42
CA CYS A 325 0.79 -11.75 -3.23
C CYS A 325 1.82 -11.44 -2.14
N ASP A 326 2.45 -10.27 -2.17
CA ASP A 326 3.49 -9.84 -1.21
C ASP A 326 2.92 -9.78 0.22
N ALA A 327 1.68 -9.33 0.39
CA ALA A 327 1.00 -9.29 1.67
C ALA A 327 0.60 -10.69 2.18
N LEU A 328 0.08 -11.56 1.31
CA LEU A 328 -0.24 -12.95 1.66
C LEU A 328 1.02 -13.72 2.10
N GLU A 329 2.12 -13.56 1.37
CA GLU A 329 3.43 -14.13 1.75
C GLU A 329 4.00 -13.50 3.03
N GLY A 330 3.66 -12.24 3.31
CA GLY A 330 3.95 -11.56 4.56
C GLY A 330 3.18 -12.10 5.76
N GLY A 331 2.21 -12.98 5.54
CA GLY A 331 1.39 -13.58 6.59
C GLY A 331 0.24 -12.69 7.04
N LEU A 332 -0.25 -11.79 6.17
CA LEU A 332 -1.38 -10.90 6.43
C LEU A 332 -2.58 -11.63 7.04
N ILE A 333 -3.00 -12.76 6.45
CA ILE A 333 -4.13 -13.56 6.97
C ILE A 333 -3.85 -14.00 8.42
N SER A 334 -2.64 -14.46 8.73
CA SER A 334 -2.28 -14.83 10.10
C SER A 334 -2.31 -13.65 11.07
N ALA A 335 -1.96 -12.44 10.61
CA ALA A 335 -2.07 -11.23 11.42
C ALA A 335 -3.54 -10.89 11.73
N ILE A 336 -4.42 -10.93 10.73
CA ILE A 336 -5.88 -10.71 10.90
C ILE A 336 -6.43 -11.66 11.96
N PHE A 337 -6.15 -12.95 11.85
CA PHE A 337 -6.69 -13.97 12.78
C PHE A 337 -6.10 -13.88 14.20
N LYS A 338 -4.93 -13.25 14.36
CA LYS A 338 -4.25 -13.10 15.67
C LYS A 338 -4.52 -11.76 16.33
N ALA A 339 -5.37 -10.90 15.75
CA ALA A 339 -5.67 -9.56 16.26
C ALA A 339 -6.65 -9.52 17.44
N ASN A 340 -6.81 -10.60 18.20
CA ASN A 340 -7.81 -10.74 19.28
C ASN A 340 -7.84 -9.57 20.26
N ARG A 341 -6.68 -9.08 20.71
CA ARG A 341 -6.60 -7.94 21.63
C ARG A 341 -7.14 -6.64 21.04
N PHE A 342 -6.99 -6.46 19.73
CA PHE A 342 -7.46 -5.28 19.01
C PHE A 342 -8.98 -5.36 18.80
N TYR A 343 -9.52 -6.53 18.46
CA TYR A 343 -10.97 -6.74 18.42
C TYR A 343 -11.63 -6.54 19.79
N ASP A 344 -10.96 -6.95 20.87
CA ASP A 344 -11.44 -6.67 22.22
C ASP A 344 -11.42 -5.16 22.49
N TYR A 345 -10.35 -4.44 22.14
CA TYR A 345 -10.28 -2.98 22.27
C TYR A 345 -11.39 -2.26 21.51
N GLU A 346 -11.69 -2.64 20.27
CA GLU A 346 -12.79 -2.05 19.49
C GLU A 346 -14.13 -2.12 20.22
N LYS A 347 -14.44 -3.28 20.82
CA LYS A 347 -15.68 -3.51 21.55
C LYS A 347 -15.79 -2.69 22.82
N PHE A 348 -14.67 -2.41 23.50
CA PHE A 348 -14.68 -1.65 24.76
C PHE A 348 -14.47 -0.14 24.54
N GLY A 349 -13.67 0.24 23.55
CA GLY A 349 -13.28 1.62 23.23
C GLY A 349 -14.42 2.44 22.63
N SER A 350 -15.38 1.80 21.94
CA SER A 350 -16.59 2.45 21.44
C SER A 350 -17.46 3.09 22.54
N TYR A 351 -17.25 2.70 23.81
CA TYR A 351 -17.98 3.23 24.95
C TYR A 351 -17.25 4.37 25.69
N LEU A 352 -15.95 4.60 25.44
CA LEU A 352 -15.10 5.46 26.27
C LEU A 352 -14.66 6.76 25.59
N SER A 353 -14.76 6.89 24.26
CA SER A 353 -14.43 8.16 23.60
C SER A 353 -15.38 8.51 22.45
N ASN A 354 -15.96 9.71 22.52
CA ASN A 354 -16.73 10.33 21.43
C ASN A 354 -15.82 10.83 20.27
N SER A 355 -14.51 10.58 20.35
CA SER A 355 -13.47 11.11 19.45
C SER A 355 -12.93 10.08 18.45
N HIS A 356 -13.40 8.82 18.48
CA HIS A 356 -13.01 7.83 17.46
C HIS A 356 -13.79 8.04 16.16
N HIS A 357 -13.42 9.05 15.38
CA HIS A 357 -13.86 9.26 13.99
C HIS A 357 -13.09 8.40 12.97
N GLY A 358 -12.42 7.31 13.41
CA GLY A 358 -11.64 6.42 12.54
C GLY A 358 -12.39 5.13 12.17
N GLU A 359 -12.09 4.56 11.00
CA GLU A 359 -12.59 3.23 10.61
C GLU A 359 -12.13 2.16 11.61
N MET A 360 -13.04 1.24 11.95
CA MET A 360 -12.70 0.07 12.78
C MET A 360 -11.66 -0.80 12.05
N LEU A 361 -10.67 -1.32 12.78
CA LEU A 361 -9.68 -2.29 12.28
C LEU A 361 -10.38 -3.55 11.73
N SER A 362 -11.44 -4.03 12.37
CA SER A 362 -12.21 -5.18 11.86
C SER A 362 -12.86 -4.90 10.51
N GLU A 363 -13.38 -3.69 10.29
CA GLU A 363 -13.91 -3.28 8.97
C GLU A 363 -12.78 -3.12 7.96
N SER A 364 -11.64 -2.54 8.36
CA SER A 364 -10.43 -2.48 7.52
C SER A 364 -10.00 -3.87 7.06
N PHE A 365 -9.99 -4.87 7.95
CA PHE A 365 -9.67 -6.25 7.58
C PHE A 365 -10.72 -6.90 6.69
N LYS A 366 -12.00 -6.60 6.89
CA LYS A 366 -13.06 -7.05 5.99
C LYS A 366 -12.85 -6.49 4.58
N ASN A 367 -12.60 -5.19 4.45
CA ASN A 367 -12.30 -4.52 3.19
C ASN A 367 -11.05 -5.09 2.51
N ILE A 368 -10.02 -5.44 3.29
CA ILE A 368 -8.83 -6.15 2.79
C ILE A 368 -9.19 -7.53 2.23
N LEU A 369 -9.97 -8.32 2.95
CA LEU A 369 -10.39 -9.65 2.49
C LEU A 369 -11.24 -9.56 1.21
N GLU A 370 -12.17 -8.61 1.15
CA GLU A 370 -12.95 -8.27 -0.05
C GLU A 370 -12.03 -7.97 -1.23
N ARG A 371 -11.01 -7.12 -1.00
CA ARG A 371 -10.03 -6.78 -2.04
C ARG A 371 -9.21 -7.97 -2.50
N ILE A 372 -8.74 -8.82 -1.57
CA ILE A 372 -8.03 -10.06 -1.92
C ILE A 372 -8.92 -10.98 -2.76
N ALA A 373 -10.20 -11.10 -2.40
CA ALA A 373 -11.16 -11.96 -3.09
C ALA A 373 -11.34 -11.58 -4.57
N MET A 374 -11.34 -10.28 -4.88
CA MET A 374 -11.38 -9.80 -6.28
C MET A 374 -10.21 -10.36 -7.11
N PHE A 375 -9.03 -10.54 -6.51
CA PHE A 375 -7.84 -11.05 -7.19
C PHE A 375 -7.72 -12.58 -7.19
N LEU A 376 -8.69 -13.35 -6.67
CA LEU A 376 -8.68 -14.82 -6.74
C LEU A 376 -8.82 -15.36 -8.17
N VAL A 377 -9.17 -14.50 -9.13
CA VAL A 377 -9.10 -14.78 -10.56
C VAL A 377 -7.67 -14.96 -11.08
N TYR A 378 -6.65 -14.56 -10.29
CA TYR A 378 -5.25 -14.78 -10.59
C TYR A 378 -4.74 -16.04 -9.87
N PRO A 379 -4.22 -17.06 -10.58
CA PRO A 379 -3.73 -18.30 -9.97
C PRO A 379 -2.66 -18.09 -8.88
N SER A 380 -1.80 -17.07 -9.04
CA SER A 380 -0.75 -16.74 -8.08
C SER A 380 -1.31 -16.31 -6.72
N VAL A 381 -2.38 -15.51 -6.74
CA VAL A 381 -3.09 -15.04 -5.54
C VAL A 381 -3.91 -16.18 -4.95
N LEU A 382 -4.67 -16.88 -5.80
CA LEU A 382 -5.51 -18.02 -5.41
C LEU A 382 -4.74 -19.08 -4.62
N HIS A 383 -3.57 -19.50 -5.11
CA HIS A 383 -2.74 -20.48 -4.42
C HIS A 383 -2.24 -19.99 -3.06
N ARG A 384 -1.76 -18.74 -2.98
CA ARG A 384 -1.28 -18.17 -1.71
C ARG A 384 -2.40 -18.02 -0.68
N PHE A 385 -3.58 -17.63 -1.14
CA PHE A 385 -4.76 -17.51 -0.30
C PHE A 385 -5.18 -18.86 0.27
N LEU A 386 -5.26 -19.90 -0.56
CA LEU A 386 -5.60 -21.25 -0.10
C LEU A 386 -4.56 -21.83 0.87
N ASN A 387 -3.27 -21.64 0.58
CA ASN A 387 -2.21 -22.05 1.51
C ASN A 387 -2.34 -21.33 2.86
N ALA A 388 -2.72 -20.05 2.85
CA ALA A 388 -2.98 -19.30 4.08
C ALA A 388 -4.23 -19.82 4.80
N ALA A 389 -5.29 -20.18 4.06
CA ALA A 389 -6.51 -20.74 4.63
C ALA A 389 -6.27 -22.08 5.31
N GLU A 390 -5.62 -23.03 4.62
CA GLU A 390 -5.21 -24.32 5.18
C GLU A 390 -4.37 -24.15 6.45
N LYS A 391 -3.49 -23.15 6.47
CA LYS A 391 -2.72 -22.81 7.66
C LYS A 391 -3.59 -22.31 8.81
N MET A 392 -4.61 -21.49 8.56
CA MET A 392 -5.52 -21.01 9.61
C MET A 392 -6.34 -22.14 10.21
N THR A 393 -6.82 -23.07 9.37
CA THR A 393 -7.51 -24.29 9.81
C THR A 393 -6.58 -25.17 10.64
N ARG A 394 -5.36 -25.45 10.16
CA ARG A 394 -4.38 -26.28 10.88
C ARG A 394 -3.95 -25.67 12.22
N GLU A 395 -3.89 -24.35 12.33
CA GLU A 395 -3.56 -23.63 13.57
C GLU A 395 -4.76 -23.45 14.52
N GLY A 396 -5.98 -23.87 14.15
CA GLY A 396 -7.19 -23.72 14.98
C GLY A 396 -7.58 -22.25 15.23
N LEU A 397 -7.29 -21.37 14.27
CA LEU A 397 -7.52 -19.93 14.42
C LEU A 397 -8.93 -19.51 13.98
N GLU A 398 -9.61 -20.34 13.18
CA GLU A 398 -10.95 -20.05 12.67
C GLU A 398 -11.98 -19.94 13.80
N GLU A 399 -11.92 -20.86 14.76
CA GLU A 399 -12.82 -20.91 15.90
C GLU A 399 -12.64 -19.67 16.79
N ALA A 400 -11.39 -19.24 16.99
CA ALA A 400 -11.08 -18.04 17.77
C ALA A 400 -11.64 -16.77 17.11
N LEU A 401 -11.51 -16.66 15.78
CA LEU A 401 -12.05 -15.53 15.04
C LEU A 401 -13.59 -15.52 15.07
N ALA A 402 -14.24 -16.68 14.94
CA ALA A 402 -15.70 -16.79 14.98
C ALA A 402 -16.29 -16.23 16.30
N VAL A 403 -15.61 -16.45 17.43
CA VAL A 403 -16.00 -15.92 18.74
C VAL A 403 -15.72 -14.40 18.83
N LYS A 404 -14.61 -13.93 18.26
CA LYS A 404 -14.16 -12.54 18.41
C LYS A 404 -14.84 -11.58 17.44
N SER A 405 -15.00 -11.94 16.19
CA SER A 405 -15.65 -11.13 15.16
C SER A 405 -16.42 -12.00 14.16
N GLN A 406 -17.71 -12.20 14.44
CA GLN A 406 -18.59 -12.99 13.58
C GLN A 406 -18.69 -12.42 12.15
N PRO A 407 -18.87 -11.09 11.93
CA PRO A 407 -19.00 -10.56 10.57
C PRO A 407 -17.75 -10.79 9.71
N LEU A 408 -16.57 -10.63 10.31
CA LEU A 408 -15.29 -10.88 9.64
C LEU A 408 -15.12 -12.38 9.34
N PHE A 409 -15.48 -13.26 10.29
CA PHE A 409 -15.45 -14.70 10.09
C PHE A 409 -16.39 -15.17 8.96
N LYS A 410 -17.63 -14.65 8.90
CA LYS A 410 -18.58 -14.96 7.82
C LYS A 410 -18.02 -14.54 6.45
N THR A 411 -17.42 -13.36 6.38
CA THR A 411 -16.77 -12.85 5.17
C THR A 411 -15.62 -13.76 4.73
N TRP A 412 -14.74 -14.12 5.67
CA TRP A 412 -13.65 -15.06 5.44
C TRP A 412 -14.13 -16.40 4.86
N ARG A 413 -15.13 -17.03 5.49
CA ARG A 413 -15.66 -18.33 5.05
C ARG A 413 -16.23 -18.27 3.63
N GLY A 414 -16.98 -17.22 3.30
CA GLY A 414 -17.49 -17.03 1.95
C GLY A 414 -16.38 -16.95 0.90
N TYR A 415 -15.25 -16.28 1.21
CA TYR A 415 -14.13 -16.19 0.28
C TYR A 415 -13.27 -17.45 0.21
N VAL A 416 -13.18 -18.24 1.28
CA VAL A 416 -12.59 -19.58 1.23
C VAL A 416 -13.39 -20.49 0.28
N GLU A 417 -14.72 -20.46 0.36
CA GLU A 417 -15.59 -21.22 -0.56
C GLU A 417 -15.39 -20.80 -2.01
N ILE A 418 -15.40 -19.49 -2.29
CA ILE A 418 -15.13 -18.94 -3.64
C ILE A 418 -13.74 -19.35 -4.14
N ALA A 419 -12.72 -19.30 -3.28
CA ALA A 419 -11.37 -19.73 -3.62
C ALA A 419 -11.33 -21.23 -3.98
N HIS A 420 -11.99 -22.09 -3.21
CA HIS A 420 -12.08 -23.51 -3.57
C HIS A 420 -12.81 -23.74 -4.89
N ASP A 421 -13.91 -23.03 -5.16
CA ASP A 421 -14.64 -23.09 -6.43
C ASP A 421 -13.72 -22.70 -7.61
N ALA A 422 -13.03 -21.57 -7.49
CA ALA A 422 -12.07 -21.11 -8.49
C ALA A 422 -10.91 -22.12 -8.67
N HIS A 423 -10.44 -22.72 -7.58
CA HIS A 423 -9.38 -23.73 -7.62
C HIS A 423 -9.83 -25.03 -8.28
N ARG A 424 -11.10 -25.45 -8.13
CA ARG A 424 -11.66 -26.57 -8.90
C ARG A 424 -11.66 -26.28 -10.40
N VAL A 425 -11.98 -25.05 -10.80
CA VAL A 425 -11.83 -24.63 -12.22
C VAL A 425 -10.37 -24.71 -12.66
N TYR A 426 -9.45 -24.19 -11.86
CA TYR A 426 -8.03 -24.18 -12.17
C TYR A 426 -7.43 -25.60 -12.27
N ARG A 427 -7.83 -26.52 -11.39
CA ARG A 427 -7.42 -27.93 -11.46
C ARG A 427 -7.93 -28.60 -12.74
N ARG A 428 -9.21 -28.41 -13.08
CA ARG A 428 -9.78 -28.92 -14.34
C ARG A 428 -9.06 -28.37 -15.57
N MET A 429 -8.73 -27.08 -15.57
CA MET A 429 -7.90 -26.48 -16.63
C MET A 429 -6.55 -27.18 -16.78
N LYS A 430 -5.91 -27.56 -15.67
CA LYS A 430 -4.63 -28.29 -15.70
C LYS A 430 -4.79 -29.72 -16.21
N THR A 431 -5.83 -30.44 -15.80
CA THR A 431 -6.02 -31.86 -16.11
C THR A 431 -6.57 -32.09 -17.52
N LYS A 432 -7.44 -31.22 -18.04
CA LYS A 432 -7.97 -31.29 -19.41
C LYS A 432 -6.92 -31.11 -20.52
N GLY A 433 -5.64 -30.96 -20.15
CA GLY A 433 -4.55 -30.83 -21.11
C GLY A 433 -4.57 -29.53 -21.91
N THR A 434 -5.36 -28.54 -21.48
CA THR A 434 -5.38 -27.21 -22.10
C THR A 434 -3.94 -26.69 -22.15
N SER A 435 -3.39 -26.60 -23.36
CA SER A 435 -2.00 -26.22 -23.54
C SER A 435 -1.79 -24.81 -23.02
N ARG A 436 -0.93 -24.69 -22.00
CA ARG A 436 -0.53 -23.40 -21.41
C ARG A 436 0.68 -22.80 -22.14
N CYS A 437 0.96 -23.29 -23.35
CA CYS A 437 2.08 -22.83 -24.15
C CYS A 437 1.66 -21.58 -24.94
N GLY A 438 2.36 -20.48 -24.73
CA GLY A 438 2.14 -19.22 -25.43
C GLY A 438 2.63 -19.21 -26.88
N TYR A 439 3.25 -20.30 -27.35
CA TYR A 439 3.51 -20.46 -28.78
C TYR A 439 2.25 -20.93 -29.50
N GLY A 440 1.64 -20.03 -30.28
CA GLY A 440 0.36 -20.30 -30.96
C GLY A 440 0.37 -21.50 -31.91
N LYS A 441 1.54 -21.87 -32.45
CA LYS A 441 1.72 -23.04 -33.33
C LYS A 441 2.30 -24.26 -32.59
N CYS A 442 2.20 -24.30 -31.27
CA CYS A 442 2.68 -25.45 -30.50
C CYS A 442 2.00 -26.74 -31.01
N PRO A 443 2.75 -27.81 -31.31
CA PRO A 443 2.16 -29.09 -31.75
C PRO A 443 1.16 -29.68 -30.74
N MET A 444 1.31 -29.33 -29.46
CA MET A 444 0.37 -29.73 -28.39
C MET A 444 -1.00 -29.03 -28.52
N HIS A 445 -1.09 -27.87 -29.19
CA HIS A 445 -2.39 -27.25 -29.52
C HIS A 445 -3.11 -27.99 -30.65
N VAL A 446 -2.35 -28.61 -31.58
CA VAL A 446 -2.89 -29.18 -32.83
C VAL A 446 -3.28 -30.65 -32.68
N LYS A 447 -2.53 -31.43 -31.91
CA LYS A 447 -2.65 -32.89 -31.89
C LYS A 447 -3.46 -33.48 -30.74
N GLY A 448 -4.25 -32.67 -30.01
CA GLY A 448 -5.18 -33.14 -28.97
C GLY A 448 -4.69 -34.38 -28.20
N GLN A 449 -3.73 -34.20 -27.30
CA GLN A 449 -3.17 -35.26 -26.42
C GLN A 449 -2.83 -36.60 -27.10
N LEU A 450 -1.63 -36.71 -27.68
CA LEU A 450 -0.99 -38.03 -27.86
C LEU A 450 -0.17 -38.39 -26.61
N GLY A 451 -0.82 -39.08 -25.67
CA GLY A 451 -0.20 -40.09 -24.80
C GLY A 451 0.72 -39.66 -23.65
N ARG A 452 0.86 -38.36 -23.34
CA ARG A 452 1.62 -37.93 -22.14
C ARG A 452 0.67 -37.56 -21.01
N ASN A 453 0.92 -38.14 -19.82
CA ASN A 453 0.20 -37.81 -18.60
C ASN A 453 0.29 -36.28 -18.36
N PRO A 454 -0.83 -35.53 -18.44
CA PRO A 454 -0.85 -34.07 -18.35
C PRO A 454 -0.30 -33.54 -17.02
N GLU A 455 -0.22 -34.38 -15.97
CA GLU A 455 0.35 -34.04 -14.67
C GLU A 455 1.87 -33.78 -14.70
N VAL A 456 2.61 -34.26 -15.72
CA VAL A 456 4.08 -34.24 -15.72
C VAL A 456 4.68 -33.12 -16.59
N ILE A 457 3.88 -32.34 -17.32
CA ILE A 457 4.42 -31.30 -18.20
C ILE A 457 4.85 -30.08 -17.38
N ARG A 458 6.16 -29.97 -17.12
CA ARG A 458 6.79 -28.78 -16.54
C ARG A 458 6.79 -27.64 -17.56
N TYR A 459 6.17 -26.51 -17.19
CA TYR A 459 6.15 -25.31 -18.01
C TYR A 459 7.30 -24.38 -17.63
N PHE A 460 7.97 -23.83 -18.64
CA PHE A 460 9.01 -22.82 -18.50
C PHE A 460 8.40 -21.43 -18.68
N ARG A 461 8.88 -20.43 -17.94
CA ARG A 461 8.53 -19.03 -18.18
C ARG A 461 9.65 -18.33 -18.93
N CYS A 462 9.31 -17.34 -19.74
CA CYS A 462 10.30 -16.39 -20.24
C CYS A 462 11.02 -15.76 -19.05
N THR A 463 12.35 -15.84 -19.00
CA THR A 463 13.13 -15.28 -17.89
C THR A 463 13.11 -13.76 -17.86
N ALA A 464 12.93 -13.14 -19.03
CA ALA A 464 12.90 -11.68 -19.19
C ALA A 464 11.54 -11.09 -18.78
N CYS A 465 10.47 -11.34 -19.54
CA CYS A 465 9.16 -10.74 -19.23
C CYS A 465 8.35 -11.50 -18.18
N LYS A 466 8.65 -12.79 -17.92
CA LYS A 466 7.92 -13.68 -16.99
C LYS A 466 6.42 -13.90 -17.28
N SER A 467 5.86 -13.24 -18.29
CA SER A 467 4.43 -13.31 -18.65
C SER A 467 4.06 -14.49 -19.55
N ILE A 468 4.99 -14.99 -20.36
CA ILE A 468 4.71 -16.08 -21.32
C ILE A 468 5.30 -17.41 -20.83
N THR A 469 4.50 -18.46 -20.93
CA THR A 469 4.85 -19.84 -20.55
C THR A 469 5.02 -20.74 -21.77
N TYR A 470 5.93 -21.70 -21.70
CA TYR A 470 6.25 -22.65 -22.77
C TYR A 470 6.29 -24.08 -22.22
N CYS A 471 5.76 -25.04 -22.98
CA CYS A 471 5.82 -26.45 -22.60
C CYS A 471 7.18 -27.10 -22.90
N SER A 472 8.03 -26.44 -23.71
CA SER A 472 9.39 -26.92 -24.02
C SER A 472 10.31 -25.75 -24.40
N ARG A 473 11.62 -25.98 -24.31
CA ARG A 473 12.64 -25.02 -24.81
C ARG A 473 12.50 -24.76 -26.32
N GLU A 474 12.06 -25.77 -27.07
CA GLU A 474 11.84 -25.66 -28.51
C GLU A 474 10.69 -24.70 -28.84
N CYS A 475 9.56 -24.82 -28.14
CA CYS A 475 8.46 -23.85 -28.28
C CYS A 475 8.90 -22.43 -27.88
N ALA A 476 9.75 -22.30 -26.86
CA ALA A 476 10.29 -21.00 -26.46
C ALA A 476 11.15 -20.38 -27.58
N LYS A 477 12.07 -21.17 -28.17
CA LYS A 477 12.93 -20.73 -29.28
C LYS A 477 12.13 -20.33 -30.52
N ASN A 478 11.13 -21.13 -30.91
CA ASN A 478 10.33 -20.87 -32.10
C ASN A 478 9.41 -19.66 -31.90
N CYS A 479 8.78 -19.54 -30.73
CA CYS A 479 8.00 -18.36 -30.38
C CYS A 479 8.88 -17.10 -30.33
N TRP A 480 10.11 -17.18 -29.78
CA TRP A 480 11.06 -16.08 -29.74
C TRP A 480 11.37 -15.53 -31.14
N LYS A 481 11.66 -16.41 -32.10
CA LYS A 481 11.98 -16.03 -33.49
C LYS A 481 10.78 -15.46 -34.23
N GLU A 482 9.58 -15.99 -34.01
CA GLU A 482 8.39 -15.63 -34.78
C GLU A 482 7.68 -14.37 -34.27
N SER A 483 7.53 -14.19 -32.96
CA SER A 483 6.66 -13.14 -32.43
C SER A 483 7.01 -12.64 -31.03
N HIS A 484 7.59 -13.47 -30.16
CA HIS A 484 7.77 -13.11 -28.76
C HIS A 484 8.88 -12.10 -28.53
N LYS A 485 9.91 -11.98 -29.37
CA LYS A 485 11.01 -11.03 -29.16
C LYS A 485 10.50 -9.59 -29.02
N GLU A 486 9.69 -9.13 -29.95
CA GLU A 486 9.09 -7.78 -29.92
C GLU A 486 8.03 -7.63 -28.83
N GLN A 487 7.27 -8.69 -28.57
CA GLN A 487 6.28 -8.70 -27.49
C GLN A 487 6.94 -8.63 -26.11
N CYS A 488 8.09 -9.28 -25.93
CA CYS A 488 8.82 -9.36 -24.67
C CYS A 488 9.30 -7.97 -24.24
N GLN A 489 9.86 -7.20 -25.17
CA GLN A 489 10.31 -5.84 -24.90
C GLN A 489 9.14 -4.94 -24.50
N ARG A 490 8.02 -4.99 -25.24
CA ARG A 490 6.79 -4.27 -24.87
C ARG A 490 6.29 -4.66 -23.48
N LEU A 491 6.20 -5.97 -23.19
CA LEU A 491 5.79 -6.45 -21.86
C LEU A 491 6.74 -6.01 -20.74
N ILE A 492 8.04 -5.87 -21.01
CA ILE A 492 9.01 -5.34 -20.05
C ILE A 492 8.77 -3.85 -19.83
N GLU A 493 8.61 -3.07 -20.91
CA GLU A 493 8.32 -1.63 -20.84
C GLU A 493 6.98 -1.35 -20.14
N ASP A 494 5.96 -2.13 -20.47
CA ASP A 494 4.64 -2.11 -19.83
C ASP A 494 4.73 -2.49 -18.35
N SER A 495 5.59 -3.44 -17.96
CA SER A 495 5.82 -3.78 -16.56
C SER A 495 6.53 -2.66 -15.79
N LYS A 496 7.39 -1.87 -16.46
CA LYS A 496 8.07 -0.71 -15.87
C LYS A 496 7.15 0.50 -15.75
N THR A 497 6.25 0.68 -16.70
CA THR A 497 5.26 1.77 -16.76
C THR A 497 3.92 1.38 -16.10
N GLU A 498 3.87 0.20 -15.47
CA GLU A 498 2.69 -0.39 -14.85
C GLU A 498 1.42 -0.40 -15.71
N ARG A 499 1.56 -0.50 -17.03
CA ARG A 499 0.51 -1.06 -17.89
C ARG A 499 0.58 -2.57 -17.82
N GLY A 500 0.49 -3.12 -16.60
CA GLY A 500 0.60 -4.55 -16.39
C GLY A 500 -0.42 -5.30 -17.23
N HIS A 501 0.02 -6.41 -17.80
CA HIS A 501 -0.84 -7.32 -18.54
C HIS A 501 -0.96 -8.61 -17.75
N PRO A 502 -2.15 -9.23 -17.68
CA PRO A 502 -2.28 -10.59 -17.18
C PRO A 502 -1.27 -11.51 -17.87
N ALA A 503 -0.64 -12.40 -17.12
CA ALA A 503 0.23 -13.40 -17.73
C ALA A 503 -0.59 -14.31 -18.65
N HIS A 504 0.09 -15.03 -19.54
CA HIS A 504 -0.58 -15.94 -20.46
C HIS A 504 -1.42 -17.00 -19.71
N VAL A 505 -0.87 -17.53 -18.61
CA VAL A 505 -1.58 -18.49 -17.75
C VAL A 505 -2.81 -17.87 -17.08
N ASP A 506 -2.76 -16.59 -16.72
CA ASP A 506 -3.89 -15.89 -16.11
C ASP A 506 -5.00 -15.74 -17.15
N THR A 507 -4.65 -15.37 -18.38
CA THR A 507 -5.61 -15.24 -19.49
C THR A 507 -6.31 -16.57 -19.80
N ILE A 508 -5.58 -17.68 -19.81
CA ILE A 508 -6.18 -19.02 -19.99
C ILE A 508 -7.13 -19.32 -18.83
N PHE A 509 -6.71 -19.06 -17.59
CA PHE A 509 -7.55 -19.31 -16.44
C PHE A 509 -8.82 -18.45 -16.42
N HIS A 510 -8.74 -17.16 -16.78
CA HIS A 510 -9.89 -16.29 -16.95
C HIS A 510 -10.88 -16.85 -17.99
N ASN A 511 -10.40 -17.43 -19.09
CA ASN A 511 -11.25 -18.08 -20.09
C ASN A 511 -11.97 -19.31 -19.52
N GLU A 512 -11.29 -20.12 -18.71
CA GLU A 512 -11.90 -21.28 -18.07
C GLU A 512 -12.91 -20.90 -16.98
N LEU A 513 -12.66 -19.82 -16.23
CA LEU A 513 -13.63 -19.23 -15.31
C LEU A 513 -14.89 -18.80 -16.08
N ARG A 514 -14.72 -18.07 -17.19
CA ARG A 514 -15.82 -17.65 -18.07
C ARG A 514 -16.63 -18.84 -18.60
N ARG A 515 -15.97 -19.85 -19.17
CA ARG A 515 -16.63 -21.06 -19.69
C ARG A 515 -17.41 -21.77 -18.60
N THR A 516 -16.80 -21.95 -17.44
CA THR A 516 -17.46 -22.57 -16.29
C THR A 516 -18.68 -21.76 -15.84
N PHE A 517 -18.56 -20.43 -15.81
CA PHE A 517 -19.65 -19.52 -15.44
C PHE A 517 -20.85 -19.69 -16.38
N ILE A 518 -20.62 -19.60 -17.70
CA ILE A 518 -21.67 -19.73 -18.72
C ILE A 518 -22.38 -21.07 -18.59
N ARG A 519 -21.62 -22.16 -18.39
CA ARG A 519 -22.19 -23.50 -18.22
C ARG A 519 -23.00 -23.62 -16.93
N ARG A 520 -22.48 -23.11 -15.82
CA ARG A 520 -23.13 -23.18 -14.49
C ARG A 520 -24.44 -22.37 -14.45
N HIS A 521 -24.48 -21.23 -15.12
CA HIS A 521 -25.58 -20.26 -15.05
C HIS A 521 -26.40 -20.16 -16.34
N LYS A 522 -26.37 -21.21 -17.17
CA LYS A 522 -26.96 -21.23 -18.52
C LYS A 522 -28.42 -20.78 -18.51
N GLU A 523 -29.24 -21.34 -17.62
CA GLU A 523 -30.67 -21.03 -17.54
C GLU A 523 -30.93 -19.59 -17.11
N GLN A 524 -30.19 -19.10 -16.11
CA GLN A 524 -30.31 -17.73 -15.61
C GLN A 524 -29.87 -16.71 -16.67
N ILE A 525 -28.82 -17.03 -17.44
CA ILE A 525 -28.37 -16.22 -18.59
C ILE A 525 -29.48 -16.10 -19.62
N TYR A 526 -30.09 -17.22 -20.04
CA TYR A 526 -31.20 -17.20 -20.99
C TYR A 526 -32.41 -16.44 -20.46
N GLY A 527 -32.77 -16.65 -19.19
CA GLY A 527 -33.84 -15.90 -18.53
C GLY A 527 -33.56 -14.39 -18.48
N ALA A 528 -32.31 -13.96 -18.32
CA ALA A 528 -31.92 -12.56 -18.36
C ALA A 528 -31.97 -11.98 -19.78
N LEU A 529 -31.51 -12.74 -20.79
CA LEU A 529 -31.61 -12.35 -22.20
C LEU A 529 -33.07 -12.18 -22.64
N THR A 530 -33.93 -13.14 -22.34
CA THR A 530 -35.35 -13.07 -22.69
C THR A 530 -36.02 -11.84 -22.08
N ARG A 531 -35.77 -11.55 -20.80
CA ARG A 531 -36.28 -10.34 -20.13
C ARG A 531 -35.74 -9.07 -20.77
N PHE A 532 -34.46 -9.03 -21.10
CA PHE A 532 -33.85 -7.89 -21.78
C PHE A 532 -34.51 -7.63 -23.13
N PHE A 533 -34.71 -8.66 -23.95
CA PHE A 533 -35.38 -8.51 -25.24
C PHE A 533 -36.83 -8.05 -25.08
N GLN A 534 -37.61 -8.67 -24.18
CA GLN A 534 -39.00 -8.28 -23.92
C GLN A 534 -39.14 -6.80 -23.51
N GLN A 535 -38.25 -6.32 -22.64
CA GLN A 535 -38.26 -4.94 -22.16
C GLN A 535 -37.85 -3.93 -23.24
N ASN A 536 -37.07 -4.36 -24.23
CA ASN A 536 -36.55 -3.49 -25.29
C ASN A 536 -37.21 -3.74 -26.65
N THR A 537 -38.27 -4.54 -26.74
CA THR A 537 -39.05 -4.73 -27.98
C THR A 537 -40.30 -3.87 -28.08
N SER A 538 -40.74 -3.19 -27.01
CA SER A 538 -41.93 -2.33 -27.05
C SER A 538 -41.62 -0.90 -27.53
N GLY A 539 -42.19 -0.52 -28.68
CA GLY A 539 -42.50 0.87 -29.07
C GLY A 539 -41.43 1.69 -29.81
N PHE A 540 -40.15 1.66 -29.43
CA PHE A 540 -39.13 2.54 -30.02
C PHE A 540 -38.14 1.84 -30.98
N TRP A 541 -37.93 0.53 -30.81
CA TRP A 541 -36.85 -0.20 -31.49
C TRP A 541 -37.24 -0.84 -32.83
N GLU A 542 -38.53 -0.83 -33.20
CA GLU A 542 -38.99 -1.26 -34.54
C GLU A 542 -38.38 -0.41 -35.67
N ILE A 543 -37.99 0.83 -35.39
CA ILE A 543 -37.47 1.78 -36.37
C ILE A 543 -35.92 1.71 -36.50
N ILE A 544 -35.21 1.33 -35.44
CA ILE A 544 -33.73 1.44 -35.33
C ILE A 544 -33.04 0.06 -35.38
N GLY A 545 -33.81 -1.03 -35.27
CA GLY A 545 -33.30 -2.41 -35.28
C GLY A 545 -33.24 -3.04 -33.89
N ILE A 546 -33.17 -4.37 -33.86
CA ILE A 546 -33.23 -5.18 -32.63
C ILE A 546 -32.11 -4.75 -31.65
N PRO A 547 -32.42 -4.49 -30.37
CA PRO A 547 -31.44 -4.08 -29.38
C PRO A 547 -30.34 -5.14 -29.24
N ARG A 548 -29.08 -4.72 -29.42
CA ARG A 548 -27.92 -5.63 -29.36
C ARG A 548 -27.56 -5.92 -27.90
N ALA A 549 -27.97 -7.09 -27.43
CA ALA A 549 -27.64 -7.56 -26.09
C ALA A 549 -26.16 -8.02 -26.02
N VAL A 550 -25.48 -7.60 -24.96
CA VAL A 550 -24.16 -8.11 -24.57
C VAL A 550 -24.23 -8.60 -23.13
N ILE A 551 -23.71 -9.80 -22.89
CA ILE A 551 -23.53 -10.32 -21.53
C ILE A 551 -22.19 -9.84 -21.01
N VAL A 552 -22.22 -9.15 -19.88
CA VAL A 552 -21.02 -8.68 -19.18
C VAL A 552 -20.85 -9.49 -17.91
N LEU A 553 -19.70 -10.16 -17.82
CA LEU A 553 -19.24 -10.87 -16.63
C LEU A 553 -18.19 -10.02 -15.92
N ASP A 554 -18.56 -9.50 -14.76
CA ASP A 554 -17.72 -8.63 -13.95
C ASP A 554 -16.98 -9.43 -12.88
N PHE A 555 -15.80 -9.93 -13.25
CA PHE A 555 -14.94 -10.64 -12.32
C PHE A 555 -14.14 -9.70 -11.40
N CYS A 556 -14.43 -8.40 -11.41
CA CYS A 556 -13.91 -7.46 -10.42
C CYS A 556 -14.70 -7.51 -9.10
N ARG A 557 -15.73 -8.36 -8.99
CA ARG A 557 -16.52 -8.52 -7.77
C ARG A 557 -16.00 -9.67 -6.92
N PRO A 558 -16.01 -9.58 -5.57
CA PRO A 558 -15.60 -10.69 -4.71
C PRO A 558 -16.33 -12.01 -5.01
N ALA A 559 -17.62 -11.95 -5.34
CA ALA A 559 -18.45 -13.09 -5.71
C ALA A 559 -18.47 -13.37 -7.23
N PHE A 560 -17.31 -13.30 -7.91
CA PHE A 560 -17.20 -13.37 -9.38
C PHE A 560 -17.74 -14.66 -10.04
N LEU A 561 -18.00 -15.73 -9.27
CA LEU A 561 -18.62 -16.97 -9.75
C LEU A 561 -20.14 -17.03 -9.51
N SER A 562 -20.71 -16.04 -8.84
CA SER A 562 -22.16 -15.90 -8.60
C SER A 562 -22.86 -15.24 -9.78
N ILE A 563 -24.16 -15.50 -9.94
CA ILE A 563 -25.00 -14.84 -10.96
C ILE A 563 -24.99 -13.31 -10.80
N GLU A 564 -24.73 -12.80 -9.60
CA GLU A 564 -24.59 -11.37 -9.29
C GLU A 564 -23.41 -10.69 -10.02
N ALA A 565 -22.45 -11.48 -10.54
CA ALA A 565 -21.37 -10.97 -11.37
C ALA A 565 -21.78 -10.75 -12.83
N MET A 566 -22.99 -11.14 -13.23
CA MET A 566 -23.49 -11.01 -14.58
C MET A 566 -24.43 -9.81 -14.73
N SER A 567 -24.30 -9.09 -15.84
CA SER A 567 -25.31 -8.15 -16.32
C SER A 567 -25.55 -8.32 -17.82
N VAL A 568 -26.74 -7.94 -18.29
CA VAL A 568 -27.06 -7.86 -19.72
C VAL A 568 -27.29 -6.40 -20.04
N MET A 569 -26.56 -5.87 -21.02
CA MET A 569 -26.63 -4.47 -21.41
C MET A 569 -26.66 -4.31 -22.93
N ASN A 570 -27.03 -3.11 -23.40
CA ASN A 570 -26.94 -2.77 -24.81
C ASN A 570 -25.47 -2.57 -25.21
N LEU A 571 -25.09 -3.00 -26.42
CA LEU A 571 -23.75 -2.79 -26.95
C LEU A 571 -23.31 -1.32 -26.90
N GLU A 572 -24.15 -0.37 -27.28
CA GLU A 572 -23.82 1.06 -27.25
C GLU A 572 -23.59 1.58 -25.82
N GLN A 573 -24.27 1.00 -24.83
CA GLN A 573 -24.02 1.30 -23.43
C GLN A 573 -22.66 0.73 -23.01
N LEU A 574 -22.34 -0.50 -23.42
CA LEU A 574 -21.04 -1.11 -23.15
C LEU A 574 -19.90 -0.30 -23.81
N LEU A 575 -20.04 0.15 -25.06
CA LEU A 575 -19.00 0.92 -25.73
C LEU A 575 -18.74 2.30 -25.08
N LYS A 576 -19.68 2.78 -24.26
CA LYS A 576 -19.54 4.01 -23.44
C LYS A 576 -19.10 3.72 -22.00
N ASP A 577 -18.92 2.44 -21.63
CA ASP A 577 -18.45 2.05 -20.30
C ASP A 577 -17.07 2.66 -20.04
N LYS A 578 -16.91 3.31 -18.88
CA LYS A 578 -15.66 3.98 -18.50
C LYS A 578 -14.45 3.03 -18.55
N ARG A 579 -14.67 1.75 -18.27
CA ARG A 579 -13.65 0.68 -18.31
C ARG A 579 -13.10 0.43 -19.71
N LEU A 580 -13.78 0.89 -20.77
CA LEU A 580 -13.35 0.76 -22.16
C LEU A 580 -12.74 2.03 -22.76
N GLN A 581 -12.78 3.18 -22.06
CA GLN A 581 -12.36 4.47 -22.61
C GLN A 581 -10.89 4.47 -23.06
N ASN A 582 -10.02 3.74 -22.36
CA ASN A 582 -8.60 3.63 -22.66
C ASN A 582 -8.26 2.47 -23.62
N PHE A 583 -9.26 1.80 -24.19
CA PHE A 583 -9.10 0.59 -25.01
C PHE A 583 -9.78 0.72 -26.38
N SER A 584 -9.41 1.74 -27.16
CA SER A 584 -9.96 1.98 -28.50
C SER A 584 -9.86 0.76 -29.42
N GLU A 585 -8.72 0.05 -29.40
CA GLU A 585 -8.53 -1.20 -30.15
C GLU A 585 -9.55 -2.28 -29.75
N ARG A 586 -9.93 -2.33 -28.48
CA ARG A 586 -10.91 -3.29 -27.96
C ARG A 586 -12.33 -2.92 -28.37
N VAL A 587 -12.66 -1.64 -28.36
CA VAL A 587 -13.92 -1.09 -28.86
C VAL A 587 -14.09 -1.46 -30.35
N ASP A 588 -13.06 -1.29 -31.16
CA ASP A 588 -13.10 -1.64 -32.57
C ASP A 588 -13.18 -3.16 -32.80
N PHE A 589 -12.49 -3.95 -31.97
CA PHE A 589 -12.63 -5.40 -31.99
C PHE A 589 -14.06 -5.85 -31.64
N LEU A 590 -14.69 -5.26 -30.62
CA LEU A 590 -16.07 -5.56 -30.24
C LEU A 590 -17.05 -5.27 -31.39
N ARG A 591 -16.88 -4.14 -32.10
CA ARG A 591 -17.69 -3.82 -33.28
C ARG A 591 -17.52 -4.84 -34.41
N LYS A 592 -16.32 -5.39 -34.59
CA LYS A 592 -16.05 -6.44 -35.58
C LYS A 592 -16.70 -7.76 -35.18
N VAL A 593 -16.54 -8.18 -33.91
CA VAL A 593 -17.14 -9.40 -33.37
C VAL A 593 -18.66 -9.34 -33.43
N ASP A 594 -19.24 -8.19 -33.09
CA ASP A 594 -20.69 -7.96 -33.13
C ASP A 594 -21.28 -8.17 -34.53
N LYS A 595 -20.64 -7.62 -35.57
CA LYS A 595 -21.06 -7.85 -36.97
C LYS A 595 -21.04 -9.33 -37.35
N ALA A 596 -20.10 -10.11 -36.82
CA ALA A 596 -20.02 -11.55 -37.05
C ALA A 596 -21.09 -12.30 -36.23
N ALA A 597 -21.23 -11.99 -34.95
CA ALA A 597 -22.20 -12.59 -34.04
C ALA A 597 -23.64 -12.42 -34.54
N LEU A 598 -23.96 -11.24 -35.09
CA LEU A 598 -25.27 -10.94 -35.67
C LEU A 598 -25.63 -11.88 -36.82
N ARG A 599 -24.65 -12.22 -37.69
CA ARG A 599 -24.88 -13.13 -38.82
C ARG A 599 -25.19 -14.56 -38.37
N GLU A 600 -24.72 -14.94 -37.20
CA GLU A 600 -24.82 -16.29 -36.64
C GLU A 600 -25.87 -16.42 -35.54
N ASN A 601 -26.67 -15.36 -35.30
CA ASN A 601 -27.64 -15.30 -34.19
C ASN A 601 -27.00 -15.60 -32.82
N LYS A 602 -25.84 -14.99 -32.57
CA LYS A 602 -25.09 -15.14 -31.32
C LYS A 602 -25.06 -13.84 -30.52
N VAL A 603 -24.95 -13.99 -29.20
CA VAL A 603 -24.79 -12.93 -28.21
C VAL A 603 -23.34 -12.86 -27.77
N ILE A 604 -22.79 -11.64 -27.69
CA ILE A 604 -21.43 -11.42 -27.23
C ILE A 604 -21.38 -11.60 -25.70
N VAL A 605 -20.34 -12.29 -25.23
CA VAL A 605 -19.99 -12.36 -23.81
C VAL A 605 -18.66 -11.64 -23.61
N MET A 606 -18.64 -10.62 -22.76
CA MET A 606 -17.44 -9.88 -22.40
C MET A 606 -17.13 -10.06 -20.92
N THR A 607 -15.85 -10.22 -20.59
CA THR A 607 -15.37 -10.30 -19.21
C THR A 607 -14.63 -9.02 -18.83
N PHE A 608 -14.76 -8.60 -17.58
CA PHE A 608 -13.87 -7.64 -16.94
C PHE A 608 -13.14 -8.33 -15.79
N VAL A 609 -11.83 -8.13 -15.68
CA VAL A 609 -11.00 -8.68 -14.59
C VAL A 609 -10.26 -7.52 -13.91
N PRO A 610 -9.93 -7.59 -12.60
CA PRO A 610 -9.16 -6.53 -11.95
C PRO A 610 -7.84 -6.26 -12.69
N THR A 611 -7.43 -5.01 -12.87
CA THR A 611 -6.21 -4.67 -13.63
C THR A 611 -4.94 -5.17 -12.95
N VAL A 612 -3.91 -5.35 -13.77
CA VAL A 612 -2.52 -5.44 -13.32
C VAL A 612 -1.89 -4.08 -13.59
N GLY A 613 -1.55 -3.31 -12.56
CA GLY A 613 -0.85 -2.03 -12.67
C GLY A 613 -1.74 -0.78 -12.71
N SER A 614 -1.08 0.38 -12.59
CA SER A 614 -1.67 1.69 -12.34
C SER A 614 -2.15 2.48 -13.57
N GLY A 615 -1.80 2.04 -14.78
CA GLY A 615 -2.02 2.82 -16.01
C GLY A 615 -3.44 2.91 -16.56
N TYR A 616 -4.47 2.34 -15.91
CA TYR A 616 -5.80 2.13 -16.53
C TYR A 616 -6.93 3.05 -16.02
N GLY A 617 -6.65 4.04 -15.17
CA GLY A 617 -7.65 4.99 -14.64
C GLY A 617 -8.33 4.52 -13.35
N GLU A 618 -9.30 5.30 -12.86
CA GLU A 618 -10.02 5.06 -11.59
C GLU A 618 -10.84 3.75 -11.59
N ASP A 619 -11.34 3.33 -12.75
CA ASP A 619 -12.08 2.08 -12.93
C ASP A 619 -11.12 0.94 -13.33
N THR A 620 -10.45 0.39 -12.31
CA THR A 620 -9.33 -0.58 -12.38
C THR A 620 -9.70 -1.97 -12.90
N SER A 621 -10.26 -2.05 -14.10
CA SER A 621 -10.59 -3.33 -14.76
C SER A 621 -9.97 -3.43 -16.15
N TRP A 622 -9.48 -4.61 -16.47
CA TRP A 622 -8.97 -4.99 -17.77
C TRP A 622 -10.09 -5.67 -18.55
N PRO A 623 -10.39 -5.23 -19.80
CA PRO A 623 -11.32 -5.93 -20.66
C PRO A 623 -10.72 -7.28 -21.02
N GLY A 624 -11.22 -8.32 -20.37
CA GLY A 624 -10.83 -9.71 -20.56
C GLY A 624 -11.27 -10.23 -21.92
N SER A 625 -11.39 -11.55 -22.03
CA SER A 625 -11.75 -12.20 -23.29
C SER A 625 -13.20 -11.93 -23.69
N VAL A 626 -13.38 -11.82 -25.01
CA VAL A 626 -14.69 -11.74 -25.67
C VAL A 626 -15.02 -13.12 -26.22
N ASP A 627 -16.26 -13.55 -26.10
CA ASP A 627 -16.81 -14.79 -26.68
C ASP A 627 -18.15 -14.51 -27.36
N VAL A 628 -18.69 -15.54 -28.00
CA VAL A 628 -20.04 -15.54 -28.55
C VAL A 628 -20.79 -16.80 -28.16
N ILE A 629 -22.03 -16.67 -27.69
CA ILE A 629 -22.91 -17.80 -27.35
C ILE A 629 -24.21 -17.73 -28.16
N PRO A 630 -24.89 -18.85 -28.45
CA PRO A 630 -26.18 -18.82 -29.16
C PRO A 630 -27.24 -18.00 -28.41
N ALA A 631 -28.00 -17.17 -29.13
CA ALA A 631 -29.06 -16.33 -28.55
C ALA A 631 -30.28 -17.12 -28.08
N SER A 632 -30.53 -18.30 -28.67
CA SER A 632 -31.64 -19.20 -28.33
C SER A 632 -31.17 -20.46 -27.61
N SER A 633 -32.08 -21.07 -26.83
CA SER A 633 -31.86 -22.27 -26.01
C SER A 633 -31.62 -23.56 -26.81
N SER A 634 -31.41 -23.50 -28.12
CA SER A 634 -31.21 -24.66 -29.03
C SER A 634 -29.90 -25.44 -28.79
N LEU A 635 -29.26 -25.26 -27.63
CA LEU A 635 -28.12 -26.01 -27.13
C LEU A 635 -28.51 -27.34 -26.44
N THR A 636 -29.68 -27.90 -26.74
CA THR A 636 -30.06 -29.26 -26.32
C THR A 636 -29.50 -30.27 -27.32
N SER A 637 -28.23 -30.69 -27.19
CA SER A 637 -27.75 -32.04 -27.63
C SER A 637 -26.24 -32.25 -27.75
N ASN A 638 -25.35 -31.34 -27.34
CA ASN A 638 -23.94 -31.74 -27.15
C ASN A 638 -23.79 -32.48 -25.81
N ALA A 639 -24.38 -33.66 -25.73
CA ALA A 639 -24.30 -34.60 -24.61
C ALA A 639 -22.94 -35.32 -24.52
N ASP A 640 -22.02 -35.06 -25.46
CA ASP A 640 -20.73 -35.74 -25.55
C ASP A 640 -19.62 -35.15 -24.66
N ASP A 641 -19.87 -34.08 -23.90
CA ASP A 641 -18.86 -33.50 -22.97
C ASP A 641 -19.32 -33.49 -21.48
N ASP A 642 -20.54 -33.97 -21.18
CA ASP A 642 -21.09 -33.96 -19.81
C ASP A 642 -21.20 -35.38 -19.18
N SER A 643 -20.92 -36.48 -19.91
CA SER A 643 -21.11 -37.86 -19.42
C SER A 643 -19.95 -38.43 -18.58
N GLU A 644 -18.87 -37.67 -18.35
CA GLU A 644 -17.64 -38.21 -17.73
C GLU A 644 -17.25 -37.53 -16.41
N TYR A 645 -18.19 -37.15 -15.54
CA TYR A 645 -17.83 -36.56 -14.23
C TYR A 645 -18.81 -36.93 -13.11
N SER A 646 -18.69 -38.14 -12.56
CA SER A 646 -19.12 -38.44 -11.20
C SER A 646 -17.97 -38.16 -10.21
N ASP A 647 -18.18 -37.20 -9.33
CA ASP A 647 -17.22 -36.63 -8.37
C ASP A 647 -16.95 -37.58 -7.16
N SER A 648 -16.65 -38.86 -7.39
CA SER A 648 -16.60 -39.89 -6.34
C SER A 648 -15.20 -40.35 -5.89
N HIS A 649 -14.11 -39.74 -6.36
CA HIS A 649 -12.75 -40.09 -5.88
C HIS A 649 -11.90 -38.85 -5.62
N LEU A 650 -12.16 -38.18 -4.50
CA LEU A 650 -11.26 -37.17 -3.91
C LEU A 650 -11.21 -37.34 -2.39
N SER A 651 -10.77 -38.52 -1.94
CA SER A 651 -10.11 -38.70 -0.65
C SER A 651 -8.79 -39.41 -0.95
N ASP A 652 -7.72 -38.96 -0.31
CA ASP A 652 -6.34 -39.49 -0.38
C ASP A 652 -5.49 -38.88 -1.49
N PHE A 653 -4.77 -37.80 -1.18
CA PHE A 653 -3.39 -37.62 -1.63
C PHE A 653 -2.68 -36.56 -0.76
N GLU A 654 -1.98 -37.04 0.27
CA GLU A 654 -0.95 -36.28 0.98
C GLU A 654 0.37 -36.32 0.17
N GLY A 655 1.07 -35.19 0.12
CA GLY A 655 2.54 -35.16 0.00
C GLY A 655 3.14 -35.17 -1.40
N SER A 656 3.34 -33.98 -1.99
CA SER A 656 4.59 -33.66 -2.70
C SER A 656 4.78 -32.14 -2.80
N GLU A 657 5.42 -31.57 -1.77
CA GLU A 657 5.97 -30.21 -1.81
C GLU A 657 7.24 -30.19 -2.67
N GLU A 658 7.23 -29.41 -3.76
CA GLU A 658 8.43 -29.11 -4.54
C GLU A 658 9.07 -27.83 -3.98
N ARG A 659 10.15 -27.98 -3.20
CA ARG A 659 11.02 -26.88 -2.74
C ARG A 659 11.76 -26.30 -3.94
N ALA A 660 11.51 -25.03 -4.24
CA ALA A 660 12.35 -24.24 -5.13
C ALA A 660 13.62 -23.81 -4.38
N THR A 661 14.71 -24.55 -4.58
CA THR A 661 16.08 -24.09 -4.32
C THR A 661 16.91 -24.18 -5.60
N ASN A 662 17.74 -23.15 -5.81
CA ASN A 662 18.84 -22.99 -6.77
C ASN A 662 18.52 -22.31 -8.12
N GLU A 663 18.72 -20.99 -8.15
CA GLU A 663 19.26 -20.26 -9.31
C GLU A 663 20.66 -19.74 -8.96
N ARG A 664 21.70 -20.48 -9.37
CA ARG A 664 23.04 -19.96 -9.63
C ARG A 664 23.64 -20.77 -10.77
N THR A 665 24.42 -20.08 -11.60
CA THR A 665 25.25 -20.55 -12.73
C THR A 665 24.52 -20.95 -14.03
N MET A 666 24.37 -19.96 -14.92
CA MET A 666 24.75 -20.09 -16.34
C MET A 666 25.29 -18.74 -16.81
N GLN A 667 26.62 -18.60 -16.75
CA GLN A 667 27.38 -17.65 -17.56
C GLN A 667 28.33 -18.47 -18.43
N THR A 668 28.40 -18.04 -19.70
CA THR A 668 29.50 -18.16 -20.68
C THR A 668 29.95 -19.55 -21.12
N GLU A 669 29.50 -19.95 -22.32
CA GLU A 669 30.31 -20.55 -23.40
C GLU A 669 29.80 -19.90 -24.70
N GLU A 670 30.52 -18.90 -25.21
CA GLU A 670 31.44 -18.99 -26.37
C GLU A 670 30.74 -19.34 -27.70
N VAL A 671 30.66 -18.34 -28.59
CA VAL A 671 30.88 -18.49 -30.04
C VAL A 671 31.52 -17.18 -30.54
N ASP A 672 32.77 -17.32 -30.99
CA ASP A 672 33.64 -16.49 -31.84
C ASP A 672 33.85 -14.98 -31.55
#